data_AF-A0A0M8VKW2-F1
#
_entry.id   AF-A0A0M8VKW2-F1
#
_cell.length_a   1.000
_cell.length_b   1.000
_cell.length_c   1.000
_cell.angle_alpha   90.00
_cell.angle_beta   90.00
_cell.angle_gamma   90.00
#
_symmetry.space_group_name_H-M   'P 1'
#
loop_
_entity.id
_entity.type
_entity.pdbx_description
1 polymer ?
#
loop_
_entity_poly.entity_id
_entity_poly.type
_entity_poly.pdbx_seq_one_letter_code
_entity_poly.pdbx_strand_id
1 'polypeptide(L)'
;MTDQPDELFSAVDSLLAAVDGGTVLPAPAERTRLREAAGLTEAAVAQALGVRVPSIQAWEAGRAEPKGDRLEAYRRLLDGLSQRYPATAPNTPAPATPLQQLAQTPPSTPTPPAAASDGPAALTPAAPGPVDPDSGGPAHAVPAPAASDAPASPLRPPEAGHRPPVASAASDAAASPVRPPEAGRQAPAASTAADASASPMPPESGHRASTTPPASDAPPPPVGPAPGHDASITSATPDAPPPPVRPQPGHHTPTSATPQPLEPASRSSASRPKRRNPAKKPSATVSSAPEPVDPRFAHGPLAVVDVDDDGRVSAYCVGGLVLDVPAGSLPALVEWTLAEARLGQARLHRSGKDSDPLLVLTESACVRFGLPARLSDEERLAGRIPDAHKAVRQLQKADWLLTRRGFGPWAWVYRPAEGSRRHSVHFCLPSWHALDSRYWGDAAGLPPAELARVLGVYATRVLPPCGSTAVTGLELMTALHPPTRAARDGAGQWVSAPNPGALTGAVDCAPCEAPDGHPLLAHLPRFHERTPGEMLREEAYDWARPLTDEECMQPYLVGIDVNMAFAAAANRTVVGLGAPVHVQNPAFDPALPGSWLVDLSHVRLDPRLPSPFTPDGEPPEGAAWYATPTVAYALELGYQVAPLEAYVRPEHGPYLDAWYTRLRDAYIATMADLGVTTGLSPEEFLSAMDGHKDRDPDLALVLSAIKATVKGGIGKLRERGRSGWRPGERWAALDRPTWRPDIRAAVISKARVNMHRKMLATARATGQYPVAVLSDCAVYASAGPTPLDFLPYRDGKPLPGGFRIGVSPGMVKHEGTQSVLWAEGLREEHGDHLNLARYIKSGLLTAPDAEE
;
A
#
# COMPACT_ATOMS: atom_id res chain seq x y z
N MET A 1 -32.40 31.32 -26.02
CA MET A 1 -31.75 32.53 -25.45
C MET A 1 -31.54 32.28 -23.97
N THR A 2 -30.82 33.14 -23.27
CA THR A 2 -30.36 32.88 -21.91
C THR A 2 -31.38 33.32 -20.86
N ASP A 3 -31.84 32.39 -20.02
CA ASP A 3 -32.44 32.69 -18.71
C ASP A 3 -31.36 33.00 -17.65
N GLN A 4 -30.08 32.81 -18.02
CA GLN A 4 -28.90 33.05 -17.19
C GLN A 4 -28.80 34.47 -16.55
N PRO A 5 -29.31 35.57 -17.14
CA PRO A 5 -29.42 36.85 -16.41
C PRO A 5 -30.39 36.73 -15.23
N ASP A 6 -31.54 36.09 -15.44
CA ASP A 6 -32.58 35.95 -14.43
C ASP A 6 -32.21 34.90 -13.37
N GLU A 7 -31.41 33.88 -13.71
CA GLU A 7 -30.74 33.02 -12.72
C GLU A 7 -29.73 33.80 -11.86
N LEU A 8 -28.97 34.73 -12.45
CA LEU A 8 -28.02 35.56 -11.70
C LEU A 8 -28.73 36.60 -10.83
N PHE A 9 -29.80 37.23 -11.31
CA PHE A 9 -30.64 38.10 -10.49
C PHE A 9 -31.36 37.30 -9.40
N SER A 10 -31.93 36.13 -9.71
CA SER A 10 -32.51 35.22 -8.71
C SER A 10 -31.51 34.74 -7.67
N ALA A 11 -30.25 34.49 -8.04
CA ALA A 11 -29.18 34.16 -7.10
C ALA A 11 -28.79 35.36 -6.21
N VAL A 12 -28.76 36.58 -6.77
CA VAL A 12 -28.56 37.82 -6.00
C VAL A 12 -29.73 38.10 -5.07
N ASP A 13 -30.97 37.97 -5.55
CA ASP A 13 -32.19 38.12 -4.76
C ASP A 13 -32.32 37.02 -3.70
N SER A 14 -31.79 35.82 -3.94
CA SER A 14 -31.69 34.75 -2.94
C SER A 14 -30.61 35.05 -1.89
N LEU A 15 -29.52 35.73 -2.26
CA LEU A 15 -28.51 36.24 -1.33
C LEU A 15 -29.03 37.42 -0.51
N LEU A 16 -29.79 38.32 -1.11
CA LEU A 16 -30.48 39.42 -0.42
C LEU A 16 -31.57 38.88 0.51
N ALA A 17 -32.39 37.92 0.07
CA ALA A 17 -33.37 37.23 0.91
C ALA A 17 -32.71 36.37 2.01
N ALA A 18 -31.47 35.91 1.83
CA ALA A 18 -30.68 35.27 2.89
C ALA A 18 -30.15 36.28 3.92
N VAL A 19 -29.85 37.51 3.50
CA VAL A 19 -29.52 38.63 4.40
C VAL A 19 -30.76 39.13 5.14
N ASP A 20 -31.88 39.36 4.45
CA ASP A 20 -33.15 39.83 5.02
C ASP A 20 -33.83 38.75 5.89
N GLY A 21 -33.68 37.48 5.53
CA GLY A 21 -34.04 36.33 6.39
C GLY A 21 -33.05 36.06 7.51
N GLY A 22 -31.87 36.69 7.46
CA GLY A 22 -30.81 36.62 8.47
C GLY A 22 -30.18 35.23 8.62
N THR A 23 -29.98 34.46 7.55
CA THR A 23 -29.30 33.15 7.62
C THR A 23 -27.76 33.26 7.66
N VAL A 24 -27.22 34.46 7.44
CA VAL A 24 -25.78 34.75 7.52
C VAL A 24 -25.43 35.31 8.91
N LEU A 25 -24.61 34.59 9.68
CA LEU A 25 -24.06 35.10 10.94
C LEU A 25 -23.06 36.25 10.68
N PRO A 26 -22.92 37.24 11.59
CA PRO A 26 -21.89 38.28 11.50
C PRO A 26 -20.48 37.71 11.31
N ALA A 27 -19.55 38.51 10.78
CA ALA A 27 -18.16 38.09 10.59
C ALA A 27 -17.52 37.64 11.94
N PRO A 28 -16.59 36.67 11.98
CA PRO A 28 -16.14 36.06 13.24
C PRO A 28 -15.64 37.07 14.29
N ALA A 29 -14.84 38.07 13.87
CA ALA A 29 -14.38 39.15 14.76
C ALA A 29 -15.52 40.03 15.33
N GLU A 30 -16.64 40.17 14.62
CA GLU A 30 -17.83 40.88 15.10
C GLU A 30 -18.58 40.05 16.15
N ARG A 31 -18.58 38.71 16.04
CA ARG A 31 -19.14 37.80 17.05
C ARG A 31 -18.43 38.02 18.41
N THR A 32 -17.10 38.05 18.38
CA THR A 32 -16.25 38.39 19.54
C THR A 32 -16.50 39.79 20.06
N ARG A 33 -16.49 40.82 19.19
CA ARG A 33 -16.74 42.22 19.59
C ARG A 33 -18.07 42.37 20.33
N LEU A 34 -19.13 41.73 19.83
CA LEU A 34 -20.46 41.79 20.42
C LEU A 34 -20.52 41.09 21.79
N ARG A 35 -19.93 39.90 21.91
CA ARG A 35 -19.81 39.18 23.20
C ARG A 35 -19.06 40.03 24.24
N GLU A 36 -17.95 40.65 23.85
CA GLU A 36 -17.06 41.38 24.76
C GLU A 36 -17.62 42.75 25.15
N ALA A 37 -18.24 43.48 24.21
CA ALA A 37 -18.97 44.71 24.52
C ALA A 37 -20.14 44.46 25.50
N ALA A 38 -20.72 43.24 25.47
CA ALA A 38 -21.75 42.80 26.40
C ALA A 38 -21.22 42.31 27.76
N GLY A 39 -19.89 42.24 27.96
CA GLY A 39 -19.28 41.69 29.17
C GLY A 39 -19.51 40.19 29.38
N LEU A 40 -19.88 39.45 28.33
CA LEU A 40 -20.19 38.03 28.41
C LEU A 40 -18.91 37.19 28.28
N THR A 41 -18.73 36.22 29.17
CA THR A 41 -17.68 35.21 29.02
C THR A 41 -18.11 34.13 28.02
N GLU A 42 -17.15 33.54 27.31
CA GLU A 42 -17.41 32.39 26.44
C GLU A 42 -18.09 31.24 27.19
N ALA A 43 -17.77 31.07 28.48
CA ALA A 43 -18.40 30.09 29.36
C ALA A 43 -19.89 30.36 29.60
N ALA A 44 -20.29 31.62 29.83
CA ALA A 44 -21.69 31.99 29.99
C ALA A 44 -22.50 31.77 28.69
N VAL A 45 -21.90 32.09 27.54
CA VAL A 45 -22.49 31.85 26.22
C VAL A 45 -22.61 30.35 25.93
N ALA A 46 -21.57 29.57 26.23
CA ALA A 46 -21.57 28.11 26.07
C ALA A 46 -22.64 27.43 26.94
N GLN A 47 -22.77 27.85 28.21
CA GLN A 47 -23.78 27.37 29.14
C GLN A 47 -25.21 27.68 28.64
N ALA A 48 -25.45 28.90 28.16
CA ALA A 48 -26.76 29.32 27.65
C ALA A 48 -27.18 28.57 26.37
N LEU A 49 -26.22 28.10 25.56
CA LEU A 49 -26.46 27.42 24.28
C LEU A 49 -26.30 25.88 24.35
N GLY A 50 -26.04 25.32 25.55
CA GLY A 50 -25.87 23.88 25.75
C GLY A 50 -24.69 23.31 24.96
N VAL A 51 -23.54 24.00 24.94
CA VAL A 51 -22.30 23.58 24.27
C VAL A 51 -21.08 23.72 25.19
N ARG A 52 -19.91 23.24 24.73
CA ARG A 52 -18.62 23.42 25.45
C ARG A 52 -17.98 24.75 25.04
N VAL A 53 -17.14 25.33 25.89
CA VAL A 53 -16.44 26.61 25.62
C VAL A 53 -15.64 26.60 24.30
N PRO A 54 -14.90 25.51 23.94
CA PRO A 54 -14.20 25.43 22.66
C PRO A 54 -15.12 25.51 21.43
N SER A 55 -16.42 25.21 21.56
CA SER A 55 -17.38 25.40 20.47
C SER A 55 -17.61 26.88 20.17
N ILE A 56 -17.73 27.72 21.20
CA ILE A 56 -17.85 29.18 21.06
C ILE A 56 -16.56 29.75 20.45
N GLN A 57 -15.40 29.33 20.95
CA GLN A 57 -14.08 29.69 20.40
C GLN A 57 -13.91 29.29 18.93
N ALA A 58 -14.48 28.15 18.51
CA ALA A 58 -14.45 27.73 17.11
C ALA A 58 -15.37 28.58 16.22
N TRP A 59 -16.54 29.01 16.73
CA TRP A 59 -17.49 29.88 16.01
C TRP A 59 -17.01 31.34 15.92
N GLU A 60 -16.37 31.85 16.97
CA GLU A 60 -15.77 33.19 17.03
C GLU A 60 -14.45 33.29 16.25
N ALA A 61 -13.71 32.19 16.10
CA ALA A 61 -12.55 32.12 15.21
C ALA A 61 -12.87 31.68 13.78
N GLY A 62 -14.15 31.47 13.43
CA GLY A 62 -14.57 31.04 12.09
C GLY A 62 -14.09 29.65 11.67
N ARG A 63 -13.59 28.82 12.59
CA ARG A 63 -13.11 27.45 12.32
C ARG A 63 -14.25 26.42 12.19
N ALA A 64 -15.43 26.77 12.70
CA ALA A 64 -16.66 25.99 12.54
C ALA A 64 -17.87 26.95 12.65
N GLU A 65 -19.06 26.48 12.28
CA GLU A 65 -20.31 27.20 12.48
C GLU A 65 -21.34 26.31 13.21
N PRO A 66 -22.25 26.90 14.00
CA PRO A 66 -23.34 26.16 14.62
C PRO A 66 -24.33 25.63 13.58
N LYS A 67 -25.07 24.57 13.93
CA LYS A 67 -26.05 23.90 13.06
C LYS A 67 -27.35 23.62 13.81
N GLY A 68 -28.47 23.60 13.09
CA GLY A 68 -29.81 23.38 13.65
C GLY A 68 -30.17 24.44 14.69
N ASP A 69 -30.91 24.06 15.73
CA ASP A 69 -31.43 24.96 16.77
C ASP A 69 -30.36 25.83 17.44
N ARG A 70 -29.10 25.35 17.51
CA ARG A 70 -27.96 26.11 18.04
C ARG A 70 -27.55 27.29 17.16
N LEU A 71 -27.75 27.22 15.85
CA LEU A 71 -27.52 28.33 14.92
C LEU A 71 -28.51 29.46 15.21
N GLU A 72 -29.79 29.11 15.33
CA GLU A 72 -30.86 30.07 15.61
C GLU A 72 -30.71 30.71 17.00
N ALA A 73 -30.36 29.93 18.02
CA ALA A 73 -30.11 30.44 19.36
C ALA A 73 -28.89 31.37 19.44
N TYR A 74 -27.78 31.04 18.74
CA TYR A 74 -26.59 31.89 18.69
C TYR A 74 -26.80 33.16 17.85
N ARG A 75 -27.53 33.05 16.72
CA ARG A 75 -27.98 34.20 15.92
C ARG A 75 -28.77 35.18 16.77
N ARG A 76 -29.85 34.71 17.42
CA ARG A 76 -30.73 35.53 18.26
C ARG A 76 -29.98 36.22 19.41
N LEU A 77 -28.92 35.61 19.93
CA LEU A 77 -28.01 36.27 20.87
C LEU A 77 -27.26 37.41 20.19
N LEU A 78 -26.55 37.16 19.10
CA LEU A 78 -25.75 38.16 18.39
C LEU A 78 -26.58 39.35 17.88
N ASP A 79 -27.79 39.11 17.34
CA ASP A 79 -28.71 40.17 16.93
C ASP A 79 -29.17 41.03 18.12
N GLY A 80 -29.46 40.39 19.26
CA GLY A 80 -29.81 41.06 20.51
C GLY A 80 -28.65 41.86 21.13
N LEU A 81 -27.40 41.53 20.79
CA LEU A 81 -26.21 42.29 21.18
C LEU A 81 -25.90 43.41 20.19
N SER A 82 -26.04 43.21 18.87
CA SER A 82 -25.74 44.23 17.86
C SER A 82 -26.63 45.46 17.98
N GLN A 83 -27.91 45.27 18.34
CA GLN A 83 -28.86 46.34 18.66
C GLN A 83 -28.49 47.14 19.92
N ARG A 84 -27.70 46.57 20.83
CA ARG A 84 -27.27 47.21 22.09
C ARG A 84 -25.87 47.81 22.01
N TYR A 85 -25.02 47.26 21.15
CA TYR A 85 -23.61 47.61 21.00
C TYR A 85 -23.24 47.86 19.52
N PRO A 86 -23.90 48.82 18.84
CA PRO A 86 -23.64 49.10 17.43
C PRO A 86 -22.17 49.48 17.17
N ALA A 87 -21.65 49.13 16.00
CA ALA A 87 -20.26 49.40 15.63
C ALA A 87 -20.04 50.87 15.24
N THR A 88 -19.01 51.50 15.78
CA THR A 88 -18.59 52.87 15.41
C THR A 88 -17.67 52.81 14.19
N ALA A 89 -17.98 53.57 13.13
CA ALA A 89 -17.26 53.50 11.86
C ALA A 89 -15.79 54.02 11.97
N PRO A 90 -14.79 53.26 11.48
CA PRO A 90 -13.40 53.73 11.38
C PRO A 90 -13.15 54.54 10.10
N ASN A 91 -12.26 55.54 10.19
CA ASN A 91 -11.89 56.42 9.06
C ASN A 91 -10.93 55.72 8.07
N THR A 92 -11.10 56.04 6.77
CA THR A 92 -10.27 55.54 5.66
C THR A 92 -8.93 56.27 5.52
N PRO A 93 -7.77 55.56 5.49
CA PRO A 93 -6.50 56.09 4.99
C PRO A 93 -6.41 55.97 3.44
N ALA A 94 -5.71 56.91 2.80
CA ALA A 94 -5.55 56.96 1.33
C ALA A 94 -4.43 56.02 0.80
N PRO A 95 -4.36 55.74 -0.53
CA PRO A 95 -3.40 54.80 -1.11
C PRO A 95 -1.94 55.29 -1.07
N ALA A 96 -0.99 54.35 -1.00
CA ALA A 96 0.44 54.63 -1.02
C ALA A 96 1.06 54.47 -2.43
N THR A 97 2.07 55.28 -2.72
CA THR A 97 2.86 55.30 -3.98
C THR A 97 4.27 54.74 -3.71
N PRO A 98 4.89 53.95 -4.61
CA PRO A 98 6.05 53.10 -4.27
C PRO A 98 7.45 53.74 -4.45
N LEU A 99 8.46 52.94 -4.04
CA LEU A 99 9.92 53.07 -4.22
C LEU A 99 10.69 53.95 -3.21
N GLN A 100 11.53 53.32 -2.38
CA GLN A 100 12.97 53.18 -2.69
C GLN A 100 13.64 52.08 -1.83
N GLN A 101 14.86 51.68 -2.21
CA GLN A 101 15.52 50.43 -1.79
C GLN A 101 16.97 50.69 -1.36
N LEU A 102 17.32 50.36 -0.12
CA LEU A 102 18.71 50.24 0.36
C LEU A 102 18.84 49.06 1.34
N ALA A 103 20.03 48.46 1.41
CA ALA A 103 20.25 47.14 2.01
C ALA A 103 20.71 47.19 3.48
N GLN A 104 20.54 46.05 4.18
CA GLN A 104 21.36 45.63 5.32
C GLN A 104 21.28 44.11 5.54
N THR A 105 22.35 43.55 6.11
CA THR A 105 22.57 42.11 6.33
C THR A 105 22.08 41.63 7.71
N PRO A 106 21.85 40.32 7.90
CA PRO A 106 21.42 39.78 9.19
C PRO A 106 22.57 39.75 10.22
N PRO A 107 22.27 39.94 11.52
CA PRO A 107 23.27 39.91 12.59
C PRO A 107 23.58 38.47 13.08
N SER A 108 24.79 38.27 13.59
CA SER A 108 25.17 37.11 14.40
C SER A 108 25.50 37.55 15.83
N THR A 109 25.21 36.71 16.83
CA THR A 109 25.46 36.99 18.26
C THR A 109 26.32 35.90 18.92
N PRO A 110 27.05 36.18 20.02
CA PRO A 110 28.37 35.59 20.24
C PRO A 110 28.53 34.64 21.44
N THR A 111 29.65 33.91 21.44
CA THR A 111 30.08 32.94 22.47
C THR A 111 30.98 33.57 23.56
N PRO A 112 30.80 33.24 24.86
CA PRO A 112 31.77 33.54 25.93
C PRO A 112 32.87 32.45 26.13
N PRO A 113 34.01 32.76 26.79
CA PRO A 113 35.25 31.96 26.73
C PRO A 113 35.52 31.04 27.94
N ALA A 114 36.67 30.32 27.91
CA ALA A 114 37.11 29.37 28.95
C ALA A 114 38.57 29.58 29.44
N ALA A 115 38.84 29.16 30.68
CA ALA A 115 40.14 28.98 31.36
C ALA A 115 39.92 27.96 32.52
N ALA A 116 40.70 26.88 32.69
CA ALA A 116 41.99 26.80 33.41
C ALA A 116 41.89 27.27 34.89
N SER A 117 42.18 26.49 35.95
CA SER A 117 42.74 25.11 36.08
C SER A 117 42.08 24.39 37.31
N ASP A 118 42.57 23.36 38.02
CA ASP A 118 43.84 22.58 38.07
C ASP A 118 43.62 21.18 38.73
N GLY A 119 44.69 20.43 39.05
CA GLY A 119 44.68 19.12 39.74
C GLY A 119 44.66 19.19 41.30
N PRO A 120 44.76 18.04 42.02
CA PRO A 120 45.94 17.17 41.89
C PRO A 120 45.69 15.63 41.96
N ALA A 121 46.82 14.92 41.82
CA ALA A 121 47.12 13.50 42.09
C ALA A 121 46.52 12.90 43.39
N ALA A 122 46.53 11.58 43.66
CA ALA A 122 46.64 10.31 42.90
C ALA A 122 46.68 9.16 43.94
N LEU A 123 46.52 7.88 43.56
CA LEU A 123 47.18 6.73 44.24
C LEU A 123 46.91 5.39 43.52
N THR A 124 47.95 4.56 43.41
CA THR A 124 47.87 3.15 42.97
C THR A 124 48.64 2.27 43.97
N PRO A 125 48.12 1.10 44.32
CA PRO A 125 48.89 -0.15 44.13
C PRO A 125 48.01 -1.25 43.49
N ALA A 126 48.43 -1.91 42.42
CA ALA A 126 49.44 -2.99 42.33
C ALA A 126 48.85 -4.39 42.66
N ALA A 127 49.16 -5.36 41.80
CA ALA A 127 48.62 -6.73 41.84
C ALA A 127 49.37 -7.66 42.82
N PRO A 128 48.85 -8.90 43.03
CA PRO A 128 49.45 -10.02 42.29
C PRO A 128 48.45 -11.08 41.78
N GLY A 129 48.87 -11.86 40.78
CA GLY A 129 48.38 -13.23 40.52
C GLY A 129 49.48 -14.26 40.88
N PRO A 130 49.50 -15.48 40.31
CA PRO A 130 48.54 -16.11 39.37
C PRO A 130 48.07 -17.52 39.80
N VAL A 131 47.11 -18.12 39.08
CA VAL A 131 47.05 -19.58 38.80
C VAL A 131 46.11 -19.88 37.61
N ASP A 132 46.71 -20.31 36.51
CA ASP A 132 46.13 -21.24 35.50
C ASP A 132 46.40 -22.70 35.97
N PRO A 133 45.87 -23.79 35.36
CA PRO A 133 45.21 -23.90 34.04
C PRO A 133 43.80 -24.59 34.16
N ASP A 134 43.05 -24.99 33.12
CA ASP A 134 43.40 -25.90 32.00
C ASP A 134 42.61 -25.62 30.70
N SER A 135 43.12 -26.14 29.57
CA SER A 135 42.67 -25.83 28.20
C SER A 135 42.10 -27.05 27.47
N GLY A 136 40.94 -26.89 26.80
CA GLY A 136 40.35 -27.95 25.99
C GLY A 136 39.36 -27.48 24.93
N GLY A 137 39.76 -27.54 23.64
CA GLY A 137 38.84 -27.61 22.51
C GLY A 137 38.28 -29.04 22.32
N PRO A 138 37.61 -29.37 21.20
CA PRO A 138 37.81 -28.79 19.86
C PRO A 138 36.50 -28.48 19.09
N ALA A 139 36.63 -28.17 17.80
CA ALA A 139 35.49 -28.00 16.88
C ALA A 139 35.10 -29.31 16.18
N HIS A 140 33.79 -29.51 16.00
CA HIS A 140 33.19 -30.39 15.00
C HIS A 140 32.12 -29.58 14.24
N ALA A 141 32.20 -29.39 12.92
CA ALA A 141 32.07 -30.39 11.85
C ALA A 141 30.61 -30.83 11.64
N VAL A 142 29.90 -30.12 10.76
CA VAL A 142 28.50 -30.42 10.38
C VAL A 142 28.47 -31.62 9.42
N PRO A 143 27.67 -32.67 9.67
CA PRO A 143 27.46 -33.76 8.74
C PRO A 143 26.46 -33.37 7.64
N ALA A 144 26.68 -33.86 6.42
CA ALA A 144 25.75 -33.72 5.30
C ALA A 144 25.29 -35.12 4.83
N PRO A 145 23.97 -35.40 4.71
CA PRO A 145 23.47 -36.46 3.85
C PRO A 145 23.43 -35.93 2.41
N ALA A 146 24.21 -36.48 1.48
CA ALA A 146 24.02 -37.79 0.84
C ALA A 146 22.89 -37.75 -0.22
N ALA A 147 23.28 -37.49 -1.47
CA ALA A 147 22.44 -37.75 -2.63
C ALA A 147 22.51 -39.24 -3.00
N SER A 148 21.39 -39.79 -3.48
CA SER A 148 21.34 -41.10 -4.12
C SER A 148 20.62 -40.95 -5.45
N ASP A 149 21.13 -41.66 -6.46
CA ASP A 149 20.70 -41.53 -7.86
C ASP A 149 19.91 -42.79 -8.33
N ALA A 150 19.47 -42.76 -9.59
CA ALA A 150 18.79 -43.84 -10.33
C ALA A 150 17.26 -44.02 -10.10
N PRO A 151 16.50 -44.52 -11.10
CA PRO A 151 15.14 -44.04 -11.35
C PRO A 151 14.01 -45.08 -11.18
N ALA A 152 12.77 -44.57 -11.04
CA ALA A 152 11.53 -45.34 -11.12
C ALA A 152 10.74 -44.97 -12.39
N SER A 153 10.28 -45.99 -13.14
CA SER A 153 9.42 -45.82 -14.33
C SER A 153 7.97 -45.49 -13.95
N PRO A 154 7.23 -44.73 -14.78
CA PRO A 154 5.85 -44.32 -14.47
C PRO A 154 4.87 -45.50 -14.50
N LEU A 155 4.00 -45.57 -13.50
CA LEU A 155 2.85 -46.48 -13.49
C LEU A 155 1.68 -45.92 -14.33
N ARG A 156 0.98 -46.83 -15.01
CA ARG A 156 -0.09 -46.56 -15.97
C ARG A 156 -1.44 -46.37 -15.26
N PRO A 157 -2.19 -45.28 -15.49
CA PRO A 157 -3.58 -45.20 -15.04
C PRO A 157 -4.49 -46.14 -15.86
N PRO A 158 -5.56 -46.70 -15.26
CA PRO A 158 -6.45 -47.64 -15.96
C PRO A 158 -7.35 -46.93 -16.99
N GLU A 159 -7.66 -47.64 -18.07
CA GLU A 159 -8.55 -47.16 -19.14
C GLU A 159 -10.03 -47.44 -18.84
N ALA A 160 -10.90 -46.52 -19.25
CA ALA A 160 -12.31 -46.77 -19.51
C ALA A 160 -12.67 -46.17 -20.89
N GLY A 161 -13.44 -46.89 -21.71
CA GLY A 161 -13.71 -46.51 -23.11
C GLY A 161 -14.53 -45.21 -23.24
N HIS A 162 -14.31 -44.35 -24.24
CA HIS A 162 -14.43 -44.59 -25.70
C HIS A 162 -15.84 -45.04 -26.16
N ARG A 163 -16.65 -44.10 -26.67
CA ARG A 163 -16.67 -43.85 -28.13
C ARG A 163 -17.27 -42.47 -28.53
N PRO A 164 -16.98 -41.96 -29.76
CA PRO A 164 -17.38 -40.64 -30.29
C PRO A 164 -18.48 -40.82 -31.40
N PRO A 165 -18.70 -39.93 -32.42
CA PRO A 165 -18.16 -38.60 -32.77
C PRO A 165 -19.27 -37.53 -33.01
N VAL A 166 -19.10 -36.33 -33.62
CA VAL A 166 -18.81 -36.01 -35.06
C VAL A 166 -18.35 -34.55 -35.24
N ALA A 167 -17.38 -34.37 -36.16
CA ALA A 167 -17.00 -33.17 -36.95
C ALA A 167 -16.56 -31.84 -36.29
N SER A 168 -15.55 -31.24 -36.94
CA SER A 168 -15.15 -29.83 -36.87
C SER A 168 -15.62 -29.11 -38.14
N ALA A 169 -15.89 -27.81 -38.04
CA ALA A 169 -15.92 -26.89 -39.17
C ALA A 169 -15.42 -25.51 -38.73
N ALA A 170 -14.65 -24.84 -39.59
CA ALA A 170 -14.25 -23.44 -39.43
C ALA A 170 -14.91 -22.59 -40.53
N SER A 171 -15.24 -21.34 -40.23
CA SER A 171 -15.60 -20.34 -41.24
C SER A 171 -15.32 -18.93 -40.71
N ASP A 172 -14.88 -18.06 -41.62
CA ASP A 172 -14.76 -16.62 -41.43
C ASP A 172 -16.11 -15.90 -41.60
N ALA A 173 -16.03 -14.57 -41.43
CA ALA A 173 -16.82 -13.51 -42.08
C ALA A 173 -17.98 -12.86 -41.31
N ALA A 174 -17.98 -11.53 -41.42
CA ALA A 174 -18.80 -10.55 -40.71
C ALA A 174 -20.31 -10.57 -41.03
N ALA A 175 -21.11 -10.08 -40.07
CA ALA A 175 -22.46 -9.58 -40.30
C ALA A 175 -22.77 -8.39 -39.36
N SER A 176 -23.50 -7.40 -39.87
CA SER A 176 -23.89 -6.16 -39.16
C SER A 176 -25.13 -6.36 -38.27
N PRO A 177 -25.36 -5.51 -37.24
CA PRO A 177 -26.46 -5.68 -36.29
C PRO A 177 -27.85 -5.38 -36.90
N VAL A 178 -28.85 -6.14 -36.47
CA VAL A 178 -30.27 -6.00 -36.86
C VAL A 178 -31.01 -5.16 -35.83
N ARG A 179 -31.89 -4.25 -36.30
CA ARG A 179 -32.79 -3.44 -35.45
C ARG A 179 -33.97 -4.27 -34.89
N PRO A 180 -34.48 -3.96 -33.69
CA PRO A 180 -35.84 -4.34 -33.32
C PRO A 180 -36.89 -3.53 -34.12
N PRO A 181 -38.09 -4.06 -34.37
CA PRO A 181 -39.15 -3.37 -35.09
C PRO A 181 -39.88 -2.32 -34.24
N GLU A 182 -40.33 -1.24 -34.88
CA GLU A 182 -41.16 -0.20 -34.27
C GLU A 182 -42.65 -0.61 -34.31
N ALA A 183 -43.42 -0.20 -33.29
CA ALA A 183 -44.88 -0.18 -33.33
C ALA A 183 -45.37 1.29 -33.22
N GLY A 184 -46.32 1.66 -34.07
CA GLY A 184 -46.65 3.07 -34.35
C GLY A 184 -47.40 3.82 -33.24
N ARG A 185 -47.20 5.14 -33.20
CA ARG A 185 -47.97 6.08 -32.36
C ARG A 185 -49.38 6.29 -32.90
N GLN A 186 -50.34 6.56 -32.01
CA GLN A 186 -51.40 7.55 -32.25
C GLN A 186 -51.89 8.19 -30.94
N ALA A 187 -52.33 9.45 -31.06
CA ALA A 187 -52.89 10.35 -30.03
C ALA A 187 -54.02 11.16 -30.73
N PRO A 188 -54.69 12.19 -30.15
CA PRO A 188 -54.58 12.80 -28.81
C PRO A 188 -55.96 13.10 -28.14
N ALA A 189 -55.98 13.79 -26.98
CA ALA A 189 -56.83 14.97 -26.67
C ALA A 189 -56.81 15.38 -25.17
N ALA A 190 -57.11 16.66 -24.88
CA ALA A 190 -57.49 17.19 -23.55
C ALA A 190 -59.01 16.98 -23.31
N SER A 191 -59.67 17.35 -22.20
CA SER A 191 -59.46 18.29 -21.07
C SER A 191 -60.29 17.76 -19.85
N THR A 192 -60.28 18.23 -18.58
CA THR A 192 -60.47 19.59 -18.04
C THR A 192 -60.06 19.73 -16.55
N ALA A 193 -60.13 20.98 -16.04
CA ALA A 193 -60.07 21.48 -14.65
C ALA A 193 -60.90 20.68 -13.59
N ALA A 194 -60.81 20.94 -12.27
CA ALA A 194 -60.44 22.21 -11.59
C ALA A 194 -59.84 22.08 -10.17
N ASP A 195 -59.45 23.24 -9.64
CA ASP A 195 -58.82 23.52 -8.33
C ASP A 195 -59.85 23.81 -7.21
N ALA A 196 -59.49 23.55 -5.95
CA ALA A 196 -60.18 24.03 -4.73
C ALA A 196 -59.36 23.75 -3.44
N SER A 197 -58.64 24.75 -2.94
CA SER A 197 -57.85 24.70 -1.70
C SER A 197 -58.68 24.82 -0.40
N ALA A 198 -58.27 24.14 0.68
CA ALA A 198 -58.47 24.61 2.08
C ALA A 198 -57.57 23.87 3.11
N SER A 199 -57.09 24.61 4.11
CA SER A 199 -56.60 24.10 5.41
C SER A 199 -57.30 24.91 6.52
N PRO A 200 -57.55 24.36 7.73
CA PRO A 200 -56.51 24.33 8.77
C PRO A 200 -56.56 23.12 9.74
N MET A 201 -55.69 23.14 10.76
CA MET A 201 -55.62 22.22 11.92
C MET A 201 -56.45 22.74 13.13
N PRO A 202 -56.45 22.10 14.33
CA PRO A 202 -56.57 20.67 14.72
C PRO A 202 -57.83 20.46 15.62
N PRO A 203 -57.97 19.40 16.46
CA PRO A 203 -57.44 19.43 17.85
C PRO A 203 -57.07 18.05 18.47
N GLU A 204 -56.88 18.04 19.80
CA GLU A 204 -56.57 16.90 20.71
C GLU A 204 -57.76 15.92 20.87
N SER A 205 -57.78 14.80 21.62
CA SER A 205 -56.97 14.23 22.73
C SER A 205 -57.19 12.68 22.77
N GLY A 206 -56.59 11.82 23.63
CA GLY A 206 -55.65 11.97 24.75
C GLY A 206 -56.15 11.32 26.06
N HIS A 207 -55.46 10.31 26.63
CA HIS A 207 -55.83 9.68 27.91
C HIS A 207 -54.66 9.17 28.77
N ARG A 208 -54.89 9.15 30.09
CA ARG A 208 -54.01 8.65 31.18
C ARG A 208 -54.08 7.10 31.29
N ALA A 209 -53.23 6.38 32.04
CA ALA A 209 -52.68 6.71 33.35
C ALA A 209 -51.32 6.04 33.69
N SER A 210 -50.80 6.36 34.88
CA SER A 210 -49.43 6.12 35.32
C SER A 210 -49.29 5.05 36.40
N THR A 211 -48.14 4.37 36.43
CA THR A 211 -47.53 3.76 37.63
C THR A 211 -46.02 4.06 37.64
N THR A 212 -45.44 4.19 38.83
CA THR A 212 -44.05 4.58 39.08
C THR A 212 -43.09 3.37 39.27
N PRO A 213 -41.76 3.56 39.24
CA PRO A 213 -40.78 2.48 39.10
C PRO A 213 -40.15 2.04 40.44
N PRO A 214 -39.26 1.03 40.41
CA PRO A 214 -38.17 0.88 41.37
C PRO A 214 -36.80 1.19 40.73
N ALA A 215 -36.05 2.11 41.36
CA ALA A 215 -34.64 1.86 41.63
C ALA A 215 -34.57 1.08 42.97
N SER A 216 -33.48 0.49 43.45
CA SER A 216 -32.06 0.52 43.07
C SER A 216 -31.42 -0.76 43.63
N ASP A 217 -30.30 -1.23 43.09
CA ASP A 217 -29.30 -1.90 43.95
C ASP A 217 -27.88 -1.88 43.35
N ALA A 218 -26.87 -1.99 44.21
CA ALA A 218 -25.46 -1.83 43.88
C ALA A 218 -24.69 -3.18 43.94
N PRO A 219 -23.57 -3.34 43.20
CA PRO A 219 -22.82 -4.59 43.18
C PRO A 219 -22.01 -4.81 44.48
N PRO A 220 -21.94 -6.05 45.00
CA PRO A 220 -21.10 -6.39 46.15
C PRO A 220 -19.60 -6.50 45.80
N PRO A 221 -18.69 -6.31 46.78
CA PRO A 221 -17.23 -6.25 46.58
C PRO A 221 -16.54 -7.64 46.46
N PRO A 222 -15.28 -7.69 46.00
CA PRO A 222 -14.54 -8.94 45.78
C PRO A 222 -14.09 -9.64 47.08
N VAL A 223 -13.95 -10.97 47.02
CA VAL A 223 -13.58 -11.82 48.17
C VAL A 223 -12.12 -12.26 48.10
N GLY A 224 -11.36 -11.94 49.15
CA GLY A 224 -9.98 -12.41 49.40
C GLY A 224 -9.90 -13.76 50.13
N PRO A 225 -8.68 -14.28 50.44
CA PRO A 225 -8.43 -15.72 50.52
C PRO A 225 -8.27 -16.36 51.93
N ALA A 226 -8.13 -17.71 51.92
CA ALA A 226 -7.63 -18.61 52.99
C ALA A 226 -8.62 -18.95 54.15
N PRO A 227 -8.32 -19.87 55.11
CA PRO A 227 -7.18 -20.82 55.26
C PRO A 227 -7.54 -22.29 55.69
N GLY A 228 -6.56 -23.22 55.66
CA GLY A 228 -6.56 -24.53 56.38
C GLY A 228 -7.44 -25.65 55.80
N HIS A 229 -7.29 -26.96 56.05
CA HIS A 229 -6.45 -27.82 56.95
C HIS A 229 -6.61 -29.31 56.45
N ASP A 230 -5.77 -30.35 56.68
CA ASP A 230 -4.48 -30.53 57.39
C ASP A 230 -3.70 -31.81 56.85
N ALA A 231 -2.96 -32.54 57.71
CA ALA A 231 -2.10 -33.71 57.48
C ALA A 231 -2.83 -35.04 57.04
N SER A 232 -2.20 -36.09 56.47
CA SER A 232 -0.97 -36.77 56.97
C SER A 232 -0.20 -37.68 55.98
N ILE A 233 1.13 -37.47 55.92
CA ILE A 233 2.26 -38.44 55.93
C ILE A 233 2.17 -39.74 55.09
N THR A 234 3.04 -39.86 54.06
CA THR A 234 4.00 -40.99 53.89
C THR A 234 5.11 -40.63 52.90
N SER A 235 6.22 -41.38 52.87
CA SER A 235 7.48 -41.00 52.22
C SER A 235 8.05 -42.06 51.26
N ALA A 236 8.61 -41.61 50.12
CA ALA A 236 9.53 -42.37 49.27
C ALA A 236 10.39 -41.43 48.41
N THR A 237 11.64 -41.84 48.09
CA THR A 237 12.63 -41.09 47.30
C THR A 237 12.79 -41.76 45.92
N PRO A 238 13.03 -41.03 44.81
CA PRO A 238 13.26 -41.64 43.50
C PRO A 238 14.64 -42.30 43.37
N ASP A 239 14.76 -43.29 42.49
CA ASP A 239 15.99 -44.07 42.21
C ASP A 239 16.27 -44.16 40.69
N ALA A 240 17.49 -44.56 40.30
CA ALA A 240 18.09 -44.31 38.99
C ALA A 240 18.36 -45.57 38.13
N PRO A 241 18.53 -45.43 36.79
CA PRO A 241 18.87 -46.54 35.89
C PRO A 241 20.39 -46.89 35.87
N PRO A 242 20.77 -48.15 35.59
CA PRO A 242 22.15 -48.66 35.73
C PRO A 242 23.08 -48.49 34.49
N PRO A 243 24.41 -48.64 34.64
CA PRO A 243 25.41 -48.38 33.60
C PRO A 243 25.89 -49.62 32.77
N PRO A 244 26.50 -49.41 31.59
CA PRO A 244 27.12 -50.47 30.77
C PRO A 244 28.59 -50.77 31.12
N VAL A 245 29.10 -51.93 30.67
CA VAL A 245 30.41 -52.51 31.05
C VAL A 245 31.45 -52.48 29.90
N ARG A 246 32.74 -52.52 30.27
CA ARG A 246 33.95 -52.30 29.44
C ARG A 246 34.55 -53.59 28.86
N PRO A 247 35.16 -53.54 27.65
CA PRO A 247 36.28 -54.42 27.27
C PRO A 247 37.66 -53.71 27.32
N GLN A 248 38.76 -54.46 27.15
CA GLN A 248 40.16 -53.99 27.28
C GLN A 248 40.98 -54.02 25.95
N PRO A 249 42.15 -53.36 25.87
CA PRO A 249 42.80 -53.00 24.60
C PRO A 249 43.87 -53.99 24.07
N GLY A 250 44.26 -53.82 22.80
CA GLY A 250 45.36 -54.54 22.13
C GLY A 250 46.41 -53.60 21.50
N HIS A 251 47.68 -53.84 21.84
CA HIS A 251 48.88 -53.00 21.68
C HIS A 251 49.48 -52.83 20.24
N HIS A 252 50.63 -52.13 20.20
CA HIS A 252 51.75 -52.15 19.20
C HIS A 252 51.63 -51.18 17.99
N THR A 253 52.14 -49.94 18.03
CA THR A 253 53.53 -49.42 17.80
C THR A 253 54.08 -49.40 16.35
N PRO A 254 54.73 -48.30 15.88
CA PRO A 254 55.10 -48.08 14.46
C PRO A 254 56.61 -48.17 14.14
N THR A 255 57.00 -48.02 12.86
CA THR A 255 58.38 -47.70 12.42
C THR A 255 58.38 -46.86 11.12
N SER A 256 59.37 -45.99 10.95
CA SER A 256 59.53 -45.04 9.82
C SER A 256 60.60 -45.49 8.81
N ALA A 257 60.56 -45.00 7.56
CA ALA A 257 61.76 -44.60 6.79
C ALA A 257 61.45 -43.94 5.41
N THR A 258 62.25 -42.94 5.05
CA THR A 258 62.57 -42.44 3.68
C THR A 258 64.02 -42.87 3.34
N PRO A 259 64.63 -42.69 2.13
CA PRO A 259 64.31 -41.74 1.03
C PRO A 259 64.45 -42.29 -0.43
N GLN A 260 64.53 -41.34 -1.38
CA GLN A 260 64.90 -41.35 -2.83
C GLN A 260 66.28 -41.99 -3.20
N PRO A 261 66.77 -41.97 -4.48
CA PRO A 261 66.17 -41.67 -5.82
C PRO A 261 66.51 -42.68 -6.96
N LEU A 262 65.93 -42.51 -8.17
CA LEU A 262 66.62 -42.25 -9.48
C LEU A 262 65.74 -42.47 -10.74
N GLU A 263 66.13 -41.84 -11.86
CA GLU A 263 65.54 -41.89 -13.22
C GLU A 263 66.39 -42.79 -14.17
N PRO A 264 66.05 -43.13 -15.46
CA PRO A 264 65.35 -42.28 -16.45
C PRO A 264 64.38 -42.93 -17.48
N ALA A 265 63.61 -42.08 -18.19
CA ALA A 265 63.10 -42.14 -19.59
C ALA A 265 62.59 -43.48 -20.22
N SER A 266 61.49 -43.54 -21.00
CA SER A 266 61.18 -42.59 -22.10
C SER A 266 59.79 -42.79 -22.80
N ARG A 267 59.29 -41.68 -23.40
CA ARG A 267 58.43 -41.54 -24.61
C ARG A 267 56.96 -42.06 -24.69
N SER A 268 56.08 -41.08 -25.02
CA SER A 268 54.77 -41.17 -25.75
C SER A 268 53.55 -41.78 -25.01
N SER A 269 52.35 -41.16 -25.01
CA SER A 269 51.95 -39.81 -25.46
C SER A 269 50.63 -39.34 -24.83
N ALA A 270 50.59 -38.08 -24.39
CA ALA A 270 49.43 -37.20 -24.24
C ALA A 270 48.18 -37.69 -23.46
N SER A 271 48.18 -37.50 -22.13
CA SER A 271 46.97 -37.18 -21.37
C SER A 271 47.10 -35.78 -20.73
N ARG A 272 45.97 -35.12 -20.38
CA ARG A 272 45.97 -33.70 -19.95
C ARG A 272 45.06 -33.44 -18.74
N PRO A 273 45.59 -33.49 -17.49
CA PRO A 273 44.85 -33.12 -16.29
C PRO A 273 45.19 -31.71 -15.75
N LYS A 274 44.37 -31.29 -14.78
CA LYS A 274 44.33 -29.99 -14.08
C LYS A 274 45.69 -29.43 -13.62
N ARG A 275 45.85 -28.10 -13.68
CA ARG A 275 46.70 -27.33 -12.74
C ARG A 275 45.84 -26.32 -11.98
N ARG A 276 46.09 -26.19 -10.67
CA ARG A 276 45.40 -25.28 -9.74
C ARG A 276 46.15 -23.95 -9.70
N ASN A 277 45.44 -22.82 -9.76
CA ASN A 277 46.01 -21.48 -9.56
C ASN A 277 45.12 -20.65 -8.59
N PRO A 278 45.66 -19.60 -7.95
CA PRO A 278 45.08 -19.02 -6.74
C PRO A 278 43.96 -18.00 -7.00
N ALA A 279 43.06 -17.86 -6.02
CA ALA A 279 41.98 -16.87 -6.04
C ALA A 279 42.52 -15.45 -5.77
N LYS A 280 42.58 -14.61 -6.81
CA LYS A 280 42.56 -13.16 -6.65
C LYS A 280 41.12 -12.69 -6.57
N LYS A 281 40.76 -11.91 -5.53
CA LYS A 281 39.54 -11.08 -5.55
C LYS A 281 39.73 -9.96 -6.58
N PRO A 282 38.84 -9.77 -7.56
CA PRO A 282 38.65 -8.48 -8.18
C PRO A 282 37.68 -7.67 -7.30
N SER A 283 38.18 -6.64 -6.61
CA SER A 283 37.30 -5.51 -6.30
C SER A 283 37.17 -4.73 -7.60
N ALA A 284 36.01 -4.83 -8.23
CA ALA A 284 35.70 -4.12 -9.47
C ALA A 284 34.41 -3.36 -9.24
N THR A 285 34.53 -2.04 -9.07
CA THR A 285 33.40 -1.11 -9.19
C THR A 285 32.84 -1.25 -10.61
N VAL A 286 31.71 -1.95 -10.74
CA VAL A 286 31.00 -2.04 -12.02
C VAL A 286 30.33 -0.69 -12.26
N SER A 287 31.10 0.23 -12.86
CA SER A 287 30.50 1.31 -13.65
C SER A 287 29.82 0.63 -14.84
N SER A 288 28.52 0.38 -14.71
CA SER A 288 27.70 -0.16 -15.77
C SER A 288 27.58 0.90 -16.86
N ALA A 289 28.32 0.73 -17.96
CA ALA A 289 27.96 1.39 -19.20
C ALA A 289 26.47 1.07 -19.49
N PRO A 290 25.65 2.07 -19.88
CA PRO A 290 24.23 1.83 -20.13
C PRO A 290 24.07 0.76 -21.22
N GLU A 291 23.06 -0.11 -21.07
CA GLU A 291 22.74 -1.07 -22.12
C GLU A 291 22.44 -0.33 -23.43
N PRO A 292 22.83 -0.88 -24.60
CA PRO A 292 22.60 -0.23 -25.88
C PRO A 292 21.10 -0.07 -26.11
N VAL A 293 20.63 1.18 -26.10
CA VAL A 293 19.21 1.52 -26.29
C VAL A 293 18.72 0.96 -27.63
N ASP A 294 17.60 0.23 -27.59
CA ASP A 294 16.97 -0.32 -28.79
C ASP A 294 16.71 0.82 -29.80
N PRO A 295 17.26 0.77 -31.03
CA PRO A 295 17.17 1.88 -31.98
C PRO A 295 15.73 2.17 -32.45
N ARG A 296 14.77 1.28 -32.17
CA ARG A 296 13.32 1.51 -32.35
C ARG A 296 12.75 2.49 -31.32
N PHE A 297 13.35 2.54 -30.14
CA PHE A 297 12.90 3.25 -28.93
C PHE A 297 13.92 4.30 -28.47
N ALA A 298 14.70 4.84 -29.41
CA ALA A 298 15.86 5.69 -29.11
C ALA A 298 15.52 7.01 -28.41
N HIS A 299 14.26 7.45 -28.45
CA HIS A 299 13.81 8.67 -27.78
C HIS A 299 13.08 8.37 -26.44
N GLY A 300 13.04 7.10 -26.02
CA GLY A 300 12.55 6.65 -24.72
C GLY A 300 11.08 6.21 -24.69
N PRO A 301 10.56 5.87 -23.50
CA PRO A 301 9.21 5.31 -23.32
C PRO A 301 8.07 6.29 -23.63
N LEU A 302 8.33 7.60 -23.49
CA LEU A 302 7.29 8.63 -23.53
C LEU A 302 7.83 9.98 -23.99
N ALA A 303 6.91 10.84 -24.40
CA ALA A 303 7.14 12.27 -24.53
C ALA A 303 6.00 13.08 -23.91
N VAL A 304 6.32 14.23 -23.31
CA VAL A 304 5.34 15.26 -22.98
C VAL A 304 5.17 16.16 -24.19
N VAL A 305 3.97 16.21 -24.76
CA VAL A 305 3.65 17.07 -25.90
C VAL A 305 3.02 18.34 -25.36
N ASP A 306 3.60 19.48 -25.75
CA ASP A 306 3.22 20.81 -25.31
C ASP A 306 3.23 21.81 -26.49
N VAL A 307 2.68 23.00 -26.26
CA VAL A 307 2.52 24.06 -27.26
C VAL A 307 2.93 25.39 -26.65
N ASP A 308 3.89 26.08 -27.29
CA ASP A 308 4.36 27.39 -26.86
C ASP A 308 3.45 28.55 -27.29
N ASP A 309 3.76 29.76 -26.83
CA ASP A 309 2.98 30.98 -27.12
C ASP A 309 2.96 31.35 -28.62
N ASP A 310 3.96 30.90 -29.40
CA ASP A 310 4.01 31.04 -30.86
C ASP A 310 3.17 29.96 -31.58
N GLY A 311 2.61 28.99 -30.85
CA GLY A 311 1.76 27.92 -31.36
C GLY A 311 2.51 26.73 -31.97
N ARG A 312 3.84 26.65 -31.77
CA ARG A 312 4.67 25.52 -32.20
C ARG A 312 4.48 24.36 -31.22
N VAL A 313 4.35 23.15 -31.77
CA VAL A 313 4.12 21.93 -30.98
C VAL A 313 5.44 21.18 -30.80
N SER A 314 5.81 20.95 -29.55
CA SER A 314 7.07 20.31 -29.16
C SER A 314 6.82 19.06 -28.31
N ALA A 315 7.61 18.01 -28.52
CA ALA A 315 7.58 16.79 -27.73
C ALA A 315 8.87 16.64 -26.92
N TYR A 316 8.75 16.81 -25.61
CA TYR A 316 9.82 16.71 -24.62
C TYR A 316 10.01 15.24 -24.22
N CYS A 317 11.12 14.65 -24.64
CA CYS A 317 11.49 13.26 -24.44
C CYS A 317 12.42 13.06 -23.25
N VAL A 318 12.56 11.81 -22.80
CA VAL A 318 13.45 11.44 -21.69
C VAL A 318 14.91 11.78 -22.05
N GLY A 319 15.63 12.40 -21.12
CA GLY A 319 17.01 12.85 -21.33
C GLY A 319 17.17 14.26 -21.93
N GLY A 320 16.09 15.04 -22.02
CA GLY A 320 16.15 16.44 -22.47
C GLY A 320 16.16 16.63 -23.99
N LEU A 321 15.94 15.56 -24.75
CA LEU A 321 15.68 15.65 -26.19
C LEU A 321 14.31 16.32 -26.41
N VAL A 322 14.25 17.29 -27.32
CA VAL A 322 13.00 17.90 -27.78
C VAL A 322 12.83 17.62 -29.27
N LEU A 323 11.65 17.17 -29.67
CA LEU A 323 11.29 16.89 -31.05
C LEU A 323 10.25 17.90 -31.55
N ASP A 324 10.40 18.39 -32.77
CA ASP A 324 9.34 19.11 -33.48
C ASP A 324 8.19 18.15 -33.82
N VAL A 325 6.95 18.58 -33.58
CA VAL A 325 5.73 17.79 -33.82
C VAL A 325 4.95 18.39 -35.00
N PRO A 326 5.10 17.88 -36.24
CA PRO A 326 4.41 18.42 -37.43
C PRO A 326 2.91 18.07 -37.49
N ALA A 327 2.38 17.36 -36.48
CA ALA A 327 1.01 16.87 -36.47
C ALA A 327 -0.03 18.00 -36.37
N GLY A 328 -0.83 18.18 -37.42
CA GLY A 328 -1.93 19.15 -37.42
C GLY A 328 -3.18 18.74 -36.62
N SER A 329 -3.33 17.46 -36.26
CA SER A 329 -4.54 16.88 -35.64
C SER A 329 -4.23 15.60 -34.85
N LEU A 330 -5.15 15.18 -33.97
CA LEU A 330 -4.95 14.01 -33.10
C LEU A 330 -4.67 12.69 -33.86
N PRO A 331 -5.32 12.35 -35.00
CA PRO A 331 -4.92 11.18 -35.80
C PRO A 331 -3.51 11.31 -36.38
N ALA A 332 -3.11 12.50 -36.84
CA ALA A 332 -1.78 12.73 -37.39
C ALA A 332 -0.68 12.61 -36.30
N LEU A 333 -1.00 12.96 -35.05
CA LEU A 333 -0.11 12.78 -33.91
C LEU A 333 0.15 11.30 -33.63
N VAL A 334 -0.87 10.45 -33.74
CA VAL A 334 -0.74 8.99 -33.59
C VAL A 334 0.12 8.38 -34.71
N GLU A 335 -0.10 8.79 -35.97
CA GLU A 335 0.71 8.32 -37.10
C GLU A 335 2.19 8.76 -36.96
N TRP A 336 2.46 10.03 -36.67
CA TRP A 336 3.82 10.55 -36.40
C TRP A 336 4.51 9.78 -35.26
N THR A 337 3.76 9.48 -34.20
CA THR A 337 4.28 8.74 -33.04
C THR A 337 4.74 7.32 -33.41
N LEU A 338 4.05 6.67 -34.34
CA LEU A 338 4.31 5.29 -34.79
C LEU A 338 5.27 5.20 -36.00
N ALA A 339 5.49 6.30 -36.70
CA ALA A 339 6.35 6.38 -37.89
C ALA A 339 7.72 7.03 -37.61
N GLU A 340 7.75 8.10 -36.83
CA GLU A 340 8.90 9.03 -36.75
C GLU A 340 9.42 9.24 -35.32
N ALA A 341 8.53 9.28 -34.32
CA ALA A 341 8.91 9.70 -32.97
C ALA A 341 9.84 8.72 -32.21
N ARG A 342 9.96 7.46 -32.65
CA ARG A 342 10.85 6.43 -32.06
C ARG A 342 10.71 6.28 -30.53
N LEU A 343 9.46 6.32 -30.07
CA LEU A 343 9.06 6.15 -28.68
C LEU A 343 8.62 4.70 -28.39
N GLY A 344 8.63 4.31 -27.12
CA GLY A 344 8.22 3.00 -26.62
C GLY A 344 9.29 2.37 -25.71
N GLN A 345 9.07 1.13 -25.26
CA GLN A 345 10.07 0.43 -24.42
C GLN A 345 10.11 -1.07 -24.71
N ALA A 346 11.33 -1.63 -24.74
CA ALA A 346 11.54 -3.05 -24.97
C ALA A 346 10.87 -3.91 -23.88
N ARG A 347 10.27 -5.03 -24.30
CA ARG A 347 9.59 -6.02 -23.45
C ARG A 347 10.45 -6.50 -22.27
N LEU A 348 9.86 -6.54 -21.08
CA LEU A 348 10.52 -7.02 -19.86
C LEU A 348 10.70 -8.55 -19.83
N HIS A 349 9.95 -9.30 -20.65
CA HIS A 349 10.09 -10.74 -20.81
C HIS A 349 10.12 -11.14 -22.29
N ARG A 350 10.90 -12.18 -22.64
CA ARG A 350 11.08 -12.66 -24.03
C ARG A 350 9.79 -13.05 -24.76
N SER A 351 8.79 -13.55 -24.03
CA SER A 351 7.46 -13.89 -24.55
C SER A 351 6.44 -12.75 -24.40
N GLY A 352 6.86 -11.63 -23.81
CA GLY A 352 6.05 -10.45 -23.59
C GLY A 352 5.97 -9.54 -24.82
N LYS A 353 5.28 -8.41 -24.65
CA LYS A 353 5.10 -7.36 -25.65
C LYS A 353 5.98 -6.17 -25.30
N ASP A 354 6.48 -5.48 -26.32
CA ASP A 354 7.07 -4.16 -26.12
C ASP A 354 5.97 -3.20 -25.64
N SER A 355 6.33 -2.27 -24.77
CA SER A 355 5.43 -1.22 -24.28
C SER A 355 5.24 -0.17 -25.36
N ASP A 356 3.98 0.22 -25.56
CA ASP A 356 3.58 1.20 -26.56
C ASP A 356 4.09 2.60 -26.20
N PRO A 357 4.28 3.49 -27.20
CA PRO A 357 4.51 4.91 -26.98
C PRO A 357 3.47 5.52 -26.03
N LEU A 358 3.94 6.25 -25.02
CA LEU A 358 3.08 7.09 -24.19
C LEU A 358 3.26 8.57 -24.56
N LEU A 359 2.17 9.22 -24.95
CA LEU A 359 2.09 10.67 -25.06
C LEU A 359 1.43 11.25 -23.81
N VAL A 360 2.07 12.23 -23.21
CA VAL A 360 1.50 13.02 -22.11
C VAL A 360 1.12 14.38 -22.68
N LEU A 361 -0.17 14.71 -22.76
CA LEU A 361 -0.61 15.97 -23.36
C LEU A 361 -0.80 17.03 -22.26
N THR A 362 -0.16 18.19 -22.40
CA THR A 362 -0.45 19.36 -21.56
C THR A 362 -1.82 19.95 -21.87
N GLU A 363 -2.28 20.90 -21.06
CA GLU A 363 -3.58 21.57 -21.27
C GLU A 363 -3.62 22.34 -22.62
N SER A 364 -2.51 22.97 -23.03
CA SER A 364 -2.37 23.63 -24.32
C SER A 364 -2.37 22.63 -25.49
N ALA A 365 -1.66 21.50 -25.35
CA ALA A 365 -1.65 20.43 -26.35
C ALA A 365 -3.03 19.79 -26.52
N CYS A 366 -3.79 19.58 -25.44
CA CYS A 366 -5.18 19.11 -25.52
C CYS A 366 -6.01 20.02 -26.44
N VAL A 367 -6.01 21.34 -26.19
CA VAL A 367 -6.73 22.34 -27.01
C VAL A 367 -6.22 22.32 -28.46
N ARG A 368 -4.91 22.30 -28.67
CA ARG A 368 -4.27 22.30 -30.00
C ARG A 368 -4.62 21.09 -30.86
N PHE A 369 -4.89 19.94 -30.24
CA PHE A 369 -5.35 18.72 -30.90
C PHE A 369 -6.88 18.55 -30.93
N GLY A 370 -7.63 19.54 -30.45
CA GLY A 370 -9.09 19.57 -30.50
C GLY A 370 -9.78 18.71 -29.43
N LEU A 371 -9.11 18.50 -28.30
CA LEU A 371 -9.65 17.95 -27.05
C LEU A 371 -9.99 19.12 -26.09
N PRO A 372 -10.94 18.96 -25.16
CA PRO A 372 -11.18 19.98 -24.15
C PRO A 372 -9.97 20.09 -23.19
N ALA A 373 -9.67 21.31 -22.75
CA ALA A 373 -8.58 21.60 -21.81
C ALA A 373 -8.70 20.79 -20.52
N ARG A 374 -9.93 20.73 -19.98
CA ARG A 374 -10.36 19.97 -18.80
C ARG A 374 -11.72 19.35 -19.08
N LEU A 375 -12.04 18.24 -18.41
CA LEU A 375 -13.36 17.61 -18.51
C LEU A 375 -14.44 18.47 -17.82
N SER A 376 -15.64 18.51 -18.38
CA SER A 376 -16.84 18.93 -17.65
C SER A 376 -17.19 17.93 -16.54
N ASP A 377 -18.04 18.30 -15.59
CA ASP A 377 -18.42 17.39 -14.50
C ASP A 377 -19.14 16.11 -14.99
N GLU A 378 -19.95 16.20 -16.05
CA GLU A 378 -20.58 15.02 -16.66
C GLU A 378 -19.52 14.08 -17.25
N GLU A 379 -18.55 14.60 -18.00
CA GLU A 379 -17.46 13.83 -18.60
C GLU A 379 -16.49 13.28 -17.54
N ARG A 380 -16.27 14.02 -16.45
CA ARG A 380 -15.48 13.62 -15.29
C ARG A 380 -16.14 12.46 -14.53
N LEU A 381 -17.46 12.50 -14.36
CA LEU A 381 -18.25 11.41 -13.78
C LEU A 381 -18.34 10.19 -14.73
N ALA A 382 -18.44 10.41 -16.03
CA ALA A 382 -18.34 9.36 -17.05
C ALA A 382 -16.92 8.79 -17.23
N GLY A 383 -15.90 9.51 -16.74
CA GLY A 383 -14.47 9.20 -16.88
C GLY A 383 -13.92 9.34 -18.31
N ARG A 384 -14.67 9.97 -19.22
CA ARG A 384 -14.35 10.07 -20.66
C ARG A 384 -15.15 11.16 -21.36
N ILE A 385 -14.60 11.72 -22.45
CA ILE A 385 -15.36 12.54 -23.40
C ILE A 385 -16.33 11.68 -24.23
N PRO A 386 -17.46 12.22 -24.75
CA PRO A 386 -18.44 11.44 -25.48
C PRO A 386 -17.90 10.88 -26.81
N ASP A 387 -18.38 9.70 -27.22
CA ASP A 387 -17.99 9.09 -28.50
C ASP A 387 -18.43 9.93 -29.73
N ALA A 388 -19.33 10.90 -29.53
CA ALA A 388 -19.74 11.88 -30.53
C ALA A 388 -18.77 13.09 -30.67
N HIS A 389 -17.78 13.22 -29.78
CA HIS A 389 -16.86 14.36 -29.76
C HIS A 389 -15.98 14.44 -31.02
N LYS A 390 -15.62 15.66 -31.44
CA LYS A 390 -14.93 15.92 -32.72
C LYS A 390 -13.64 15.13 -32.87
N ALA A 391 -12.79 15.10 -31.84
CA ALA A 391 -11.53 14.37 -31.85
C ALA A 391 -11.73 12.84 -31.93
N VAL A 392 -12.73 12.29 -31.24
CA VAL A 392 -13.04 10.85 -31.27
C VAL A 392 -13.56 10.45 -32.66
N ARG A 393 -14.44 11.26 -33.26
CA ARG A 393 -14.89 11.08 -34.65
C ARG A 393 -13.76 11.21 -35.68
N GLN A 394 -12.76 12.06 -35.42
CA GLN A 394 -11.57 12.17 -36.28
C GLN A 394 -10.69 10.93 -36.19
N LEU A 395 -10.49 10.35 -34.99
CA LEU A 395 -9.81 9.07 -34.81
C LEU A 395 -10.55 7.94 -35.54
N GLN A 396 -11.85 7.80 -35.30
CA GLN A 396 -12.70 6.78 -35.94
C GLN A 396 -12.71 6.89 -37.47
N LYS A 397 -12.75 8.12 -38.02
CA LYS A 397 -12.68 8.36 -39.47
C LYS A 397 -11.31 8.03 -40.08
N ALA A 398 -10.26 7.98 -39.27
CA ALA A 398 -8.92 7.53 -39.65
C ALA A 398 -8.66 6.07 -39.20
N ASP A 399 -9.73 5.27 -39.06
CA ASP A 399 -9.69 3.85 -38.68
C ASP A 399 -8.97 3.54 -37.35
N TRP A 400 -8.88 4.52 -36.45
CA TRP A 400 -8.35 4.34 -35.10
C TRP A 400 -9.46 3.95 -34.11
N LEU A 401 -9.23 2.85 -33.40
CA LEU A 401 -10.11 2.30 -32.37
C LEU A 401 -9.73 2.80 -30.98
N LEU A 402 -10.71 2.81 -30.08
CA LEU A 402 -10.54 3.04 -28.65
C LEU A 402 -10.89 1.77 -27.86
N THR A 403 -10.34 1.63 -26.65
CA THR A 403 -10.80 0.58 -25.73
C THR A 403 -12.19 0.89 -25.18
N ARG A 404 -12.83 -0.06 -24.48
CA ARG A 404 -14.14 0.14 -23.83
C ARG A 404 -14.21 1.31 -22.84
N ARG A 405 -13.07 1.89 -22.42
CA ARG A 405 -13.01 3.10 -21.59
C ARG A 405 -13.18 4.40 -22.39
N GLY A 406 -13.17 4.34 -23.72
CA GLY A 406 -13.20 5.53 -24.59
C GLY A 406 -11.93 6.37 -24.49
N PHE A 407 -12.08 7.68 -24.70
CA PHE A 407 -11.01 8.66 -24.53
C PHE A 407 -11.22 9.40 -23.21
N GLY A 408 -10.46 9.03 -22.19
CA GLY A 408 -10.50 9.62 -20.84
C GLY A 408 -9.13 10.10 -20.39
N PRO A 409 -8.91 10.35 -19.09
CA PRO A 409 -7.63 10.79 -18.54
C PRO A 409 -6.47 9.86 -18.92
N TRP A 410 -6.79 8.57 -19.08
CA TRP A 410 -5.97 7.58 -19.77
C TRP A 410 -6.72 7.05 -20.98
N ALA A 411 -6.12 7.12 -22.17
CA ALA A 411 -6.72 6.60 -23.40
C ALA A 411 -5.76 5.67 -24.15
N TRP A 412 -6.34 4.71 -24.87
CA TRP A 412 -5.65 3.77 -25.74
C TRP A 412 -6.19 3.95 -27.15
N VAL A 413 -5.37 4.46 -28.06
CA VAL A 413 -5.70 4.59 -29.48
C VAL A 413 -4.95 3.49 -30.24
N TYR A 414 -5.65 2.65 -31.00
CA TYR A 414 -5.03 1.50 -31.66
C TYR A 414 -5.72 1.06 -32.96
N ARG A 415 -4.97 0.34 -33.80
CA ARG A 415 -5.48 -0.50 -34.90
C ARG A 415 -5.22 -1.97 -34.58
N PRO A 416 -5.93 -2.92 -35.19
CA PRO A 416 -5.59 -4.35 -35.13
C PRO A 416 -4.11 -4.58 -35.48
N ALA A 417 -3.48 -5.59 -34.85
CA ALA A 417 -2.06 -5.86 -35.05
C ALA A 417 -1.80 -6.58 -36.39
N GLU A 418 -0.86 -6.06 -37.18
CA GLU A 418 -0.43 -6.66 -38.44
C GLU A 418 0.69 -7.68 -38.18
N GLY A 419 0.28 -8.94 -37.97
CA GLY A 419 1.20 -10.02 -37.59
C GLY A 419 1.83 -9.76 -36.22
N SER A 420 3.11 -9.40 -36.19
CA SER A 420 3.83 -8.99 -34.97
C SER A 420 3.86 -7.47 -34.76
N ARG A 421 3.46 -6.65 -35.74
CA ARG A 421 3.49 -5.18 -35.62
C ARG A 421 2.27 -4.69 -34.86
N ARG A 422 2.50 -4.01 -33.73
CA ARG A 422 1.47 -3.32 -32.98
C ARG A 422 1.36 -1.87 -33.48
N HIS A 423 0.12 -1.40 -33.59
CA HIS A 423 -0.23 -0.03 -33.93
C HIS A 423 -1.05 0.51 -32.76
N SER A 424 -0.39 1.00 -31.72
CA SER A 424 -1.04 1.49 -30.51
C SER A 424 -0.26 2.66 -29.92
N VAL A 425 -0.97 3.68 -29.43
CA VAL A 425 -0.40 4.80 -28.68
C VAL A 425 -1.24 5.01 -27.42
N HIS A 426 -0.56 5.17 -26.28
CA HIS A 426 -1.18 5.49 -24.99
C HIS A 426 -1.19 7.01 -24.80
N PHE A 427 -2.23 7.52 -24.16
CA PHE A 427 -2.35 8.92 -23.79
C PHE A 427 -2.54 9.09 -22.29
N CYS A 428 -1.85 10.08 -21.72
CA CYS A 428 -2.01 10.58 -20.36
C CYS A 428 -2.37 12.07 -20.43
N LEU A 429 -3.43 12.49 -19.74
CA LEU A 429 -3.90 13.87 -19.73
C LEU A 429 -3.90 14.41 -18.28
N PRO A 430 -2.81 15.07 -17.82
CA PRO A 430 -2.69 15.51 -16.43
C PRO A 430 -3.77 16.51 -16.02
N SER A 431 -4.19 17.42 -16.92
CA SER A 431 -5.30 18.36 -16.71
C SER A 431 -6.68 17.68 -16.56
N TRP A 432 -6.78 16.38 -16.85
CA TRP A 432 -7.97 15.55 -16.61
C TRP A 432 -7.77 14.61 -15.40
N HIS A 433 -6.80 14.90 -14.53
CA HIS A 433 -6.42 14.09 -13.36
C HIS A 433 -5.93 12.67 -13.69
N ALA A 434 -5.23 12.49 -14.81
CA ALA A 434 -4.56 11.23 -15.12
C ALA A 434 -3.50 10.84 -14.07
N LEU A 435 -2.82 11.84 -13.51
CA LEU A 435 -1.88 11.73 -12.41
C LEU A 435 -2.61 12.07 -11.09
N ASP A 436 -2.97 11.04 -10.33
CA ASP A 436 -3.61 11.17 -9.01
C ASP A 436 -2.64 11.82 -8.01
N SER A 437 -2.97 13.01 -7.51
CA SER A 437 -2.09 13.82 -6.67
C SER A 437 -1.72 13.17 -5.33
N ARG A 438 -2.52 12.20 -4.85
CA ARG A 438 -2.18 11.40 -3.65
C ARG A 438 -0.92 10.55 -3.84
N TYR A 439 -0.55 10.28 -5.09
CA TYR A 439 0.60 9.43 -5.45
C TYR A 439 1.65 10.16 -6.28
N TRP A 440 1.24 11.17 -7.07
CA TRP A 440 2.11 11.97 -7.94
C TRP A 440 2.34 13.39 -7.44
N GLY A 441 1.73 13.82 -6.34
CA GLY A 441 1.77 15.21 -5.86
C GLY A 441 1.34 16.18 -6.96
N ASP A 442 2.05 17.31 -7.06
CA ASP A 442 1.79 18.36 -8.04
C ASP A 442 2.43 18.10 -9.42
N ALA A 443 2.85 16.86 -9.73
CA ALA A 443 3.47 16.51 -11.01
C ALA A 443 2.65 16.98 -12.23
N ALA A 444 1.33 17.00 -12.12
CA ALA A 444 0.43 17.47 -13.18
C ALA A 444 0.59 18.96 -13.55
N GLY A 445 1.24 19.76 -12.69
CA GLY A 445 1.56 21.18 -12.91
C GLY A 445 3.06 21.46 -13.13
N LEU A 446 3.91 20.43 -13.24
CA LEU A 446 5.31 20.61 -13.62
C LEU A 446 5.43 21.09 -15.08
N PRO A 447 6.47 21.88 -15.44
CA PRO A 447 6.73 22.20 -16.83
C PRO A 447 7.10 20.95 -17.64
N PRO A 448 7.04 21.01 -18.99
CA PRO A 448 7.08 19.79 -19.83
C PRO A 448 8.35 18.96 -19.70
N ALA A 449 9.51 19.58 -19.47
CA ALA A 449 10.79 18.89 -19.36
C ALA A 449 10.94 18.15 -18.02
N GLU A 450 10.51 18.78 -16.94
CA GLU A 450 10.48 18.23 -15.57
C GLU A 450 9.45 17.10 -15.48
N LEU A 451 8.28 17.26 -16.10
CA LEU A 451 7.28 16.19 -16.21
C LEU A 451 7.79 15.00 -17.03
N ALA A 452 8.52 15.25 -18.13
CA ALA A 452 9.18 14.21 -18.91
C ALA A 452 10.30 13.51 -18.09
N ARG A 453 11.01 14.23 -17.22
CA ARG A 453 11.99 13.68 -16.27
C ARG A 453 11.33 12.76 -15.25
N VAL A 454 10.31 13.24 -14.52
CA VAL A 454 9.57 12.47 -13.50
C VAL A 454 9.02 11.18 -14.08
N LEU A 455 8.24 11.27 -15.15
CA LEU A 455 7.59 10.11 -15.74
C LEU A 455 8.61 9.19 -16.44
N GLY A 456 9.67 9.76 -17.02
CA GLY A 456 10.76 9.01 -17.68
C GLY A 456 11.59 8.17 -16.72
N VAL A 457 11.98 8.73 -15.56
CA VAL A 457 12.68 7.99 -14.50
C VAL A 457 11.79 6.86 -13.96
N TYR A 458 10.52 7.16 -13.66
CA TYR A 458 9.55 6.15 -13.24
C TYR A 458 9.38 5.03 -14.30
N ALA A 459 9.19 5.38 -15.57
CA ALA A 459 8.99 4.41 -16.65
C ALA A 459 10.20 3.49 -16.87
N THR A 460 11.40 4.06 -16.81
CA THR A 460 12.66 3.32 -16.94
C THR A 460 12.81 2.30 -15.81
N ARG A 461 12.55 2.72 -14.56
CA ARG A 461 12.66 1.91 -13.34
C ARG A 461 11.54 0.87 -13.20
N VAL A 462 10.30 1.22 -13.53
CA VAL A 462 9.09 0.42 -13.30
C VAL A 462 8.51 -0.08 -14.63
N LEU A 463 7.68 0.72 -15.28
CA LEU A 463 6.99 0.46 -16.55
C LEU A 463 6.40 1.81 -17.03
N PRO A 464 6.25 2.08 -18.33
CA PRO A 464 5.57 3.30 -18.78
C PRO A 464 4.18 3.37 -18.15
N PRO A 465 3.80 4.49 -17.49
CA PRO A 465 2.50 4.65 -16.87
C PRO A 465 1.35 4.27 -17.83
N CYS A 466 0.47 3.37 -17.37
CA CYS A 466 -0.58 2.78 -18.20
C CYS A 466 -1.93 2.80 -17.49
N GLY A 467 -2.26 3.95 -16.89
CA GLY A 467 -3.31 4.11 -15.89
C GLY A 467 -2.73 4.57 -14.56
N SER A 468 -3.52 4.45 -13.48
CA SER A 468 -3.01 4.73 -12.14
C SER A 468 -1.85 3.81 -11.76
N THR A 469 -1.09 4.19 -10.73
CA THR A 469 -0.02 3.39 -10.10
C THR A 469 -0.49 1.97 -9.81
N ALA A 470 -1.71 1.80 -9.29
CA ALA A 470 -2.33 0.50 -9.04
C ALA A 470 -2.54 -0.36 -10.31
N VAL A 471 -2.90 0.25 -11.45
CA VAL A 471 -3.02 -0.46 -12.74
C VAL A 471 -1.64 -0.79 -13.29
N THR A 472 -0.70 0.15 -13.23
CA THR A 472 0.69 -0.06 -13.66
C THR A 472 1.37 -1.18 -12.86
N GLY A 473 1.02 -1.34 -11.58
CA GLY A 473 1.47 -2.44 -10.73
C GLY A 473 0.96 -3.82 -11.17
N LEU A 474 -0.27 -3.90 -11.71
CA LEU A 474 -0.80 -5.14 -12.33
C LEU A 474 -0.14 -5.43 -13.68
N GLU A 475 -0.08 -4.43 -14.57
CA GLU A 475 0.49 -4.61 -15.91
C GLU A 475 1.99 -4.94 -15.84
N LEU A 476 2.70 -4.51 -14.78
CA LEU A 476 4.05 -4.97 -14.50
C LEU A 476 4.12 -6.47 -14.20
N MET A 477 3.16 -7.04 -13.45
CA MET A 477 3.09 -8.50 -13.24
C MET A 477 2.89 -9.22 -14.58
N THR A 478 1.97 -8.72 -15.42
CA THR A 478 1.71 -9.26 -16.77
C THR A 478 2.91 -9.11 -17.72
N ALA A 479 3.66 -8.01 -17.64
CA ALA A 479 4.80 -7.74 -18.51
C ALA A 479 6.02 -8.64 -18.19
N LEU A 480 6.21 -8.97 -16.90
CA LEU A 480 7.25 -9.87 -16.42
C LEU A 480 6.85 -11.35 -16.58
N HIS A 481 5.58 -11.67 -16.33
CA HIS A 481 5.01 -13.01 -16.42
C HIS A 481 3.81 -13.02 -17.40
N PRO A 482 4.03 -12.90 -18.72
CA PRO A 482 2.96 -12.88 -19.71
C PRO A 482 2.22 -14.22 -19.75
N PRO A 483 0.89 -14.23 -19.96
CA PRO A 483 0.06 -15.44 -19.84
C PRO A 483 0.38 -16.50 -20.89
N THR A 484 0.86 -16.09 -22.06
CA THR A 484 1.14 -16.97 -23.20
C THR A 484 2.55 -16.80 -23.75
N ARG A 485 2.97 -17.78 -24.55
CA ARG A 485 4.24 -17.83 -25.28
C ARG A 485 4.01 -18.48 -26.65
N ALA A 486 4.85 -18.16 -27.62
CA ALA A 486 4.94 -18.93 -28.84
C ALA A 486 5.55 -20.32 -28.53
N ALA A 487 4.87 -21.38 -28.97
CA ALA A 487 5.37 -22.75 -28.94
C ALA A 487 5.12 -23.41 -30.30
N ARG A 488 5.75 -24.55 -30.58
CA ARG A 488 5.41 -25.37 -31.75
C ARG A 488 4.45 -26.48 -31.38
N ASP A 489 3.47 -26.72 -32.24
CA ASP A 489 2.56 -27.86 -32.13
C ASP A 489 3.18 -29.16 -32.70
N GLY A 490 2.39 -30.24 -32.74
CA GLY A 490 2.82 -31.53 -33.30
C GLY A 490 3.05 -31.54 -34.82
N ALA A 491 2.61 -30.50 -35.55
CA ALA A 491 2.89 -30.28 -36.96
C ALA A 491 4.08 -29.31 -37.19
N GLY A 492 4.68 -28.79 -36.10
CA GLY A 492 5.77 -27.82 -36.15
C GLY A 492 5.32 -26.36 -36.36
N GLN A 493 4.02 -26.09 -36.41
CA GLN A 493 3.45 -24.75 -36.58
C GLN A 493 3.53 -23.94 -35.29
N TRP A 494 3.71 -22.62 -35.41
CA TRP A 494 3.75 -21.73 -34.25
C TRP A 494 2.35 -21.43 -33.72
N VAL A 495 2.10 -21.82 -32.47
CA VAL A 495 0.84 -21.61 -31.76
C VAL A 495 1.05 -20.83 -30.46
N SER A 496 0.01 -20.14 -29.99
CA SER A 496 0.00 -19.52 -28.66
C SER A 496 -0.28 -20.59 -27.61
N ALA A 497 0.68 -20.87 -26.73
CA ALA A 497 0.56 -21.82 -25.64
C ALA A 497 0.67 -21.12 -24.26
N PRO A 498 0.15 -21.73 -23.18
CA PRO A 498 0.35 -21.24 -21.82
C PRO A 498 1.84 -21.07 -21.47
N ASN A 499 2.16 -20.01 -20.73
CA ASN A 499 3.52 -19.74 -20.25
C ASN A 499 3.68 -20.25 -18.79
N PRO A 500 4.58 -21.22 -18.53
CA PRO A 500 4.81 -21.74 -17.18
C PRO A 500 5.27 -20.65 -16.21
N GLY A 501 4.77 -20.69 -14.97
CA GLY A 501 5.08 -19.68 -13.96
C GLY A 501 4.37 -18.32 -14.17
N ALA A 502 3.34 -18.28 -15.02
CA ALA A 502 2.48 -17.11 -15.21
C ALA A 502 1.01 -17.42 -14.88
N LEU A 503 0.19 -16.36 -14.72
CA LEU A 503 -1.25 -16.48 -14.59
C LEU A 503 -1.87 -16.50 -16.00
N THR A 504 -2.30 -17.69 -16.45
CA THR A 504 -2.58 -17.99 -17.86
C THR A 504 -4.02 -17.66 -18.27
N GLY A 505 -4.95 -17.56 -17.31
CA GLY A 505 -6.36 -17.24 -17.50
C GLY A 505 -6.99 -16.76 -16.19
N ALA A 506 -8.21 -16.23 -16.27
CA ALA A 506 -9.01 -15.98 -15.06
C ALA A 506 -9.50 -17.30 -14.46
N VAL A 507 -9.55 -17.37 -13.13
CA VAL A 507 -10.03 -18.51 -12.36
C VAL A 507 -10.97 -18.02 -11.26
N ASP A 508 -12.03 -18.76 -10.97
CA ASP A 508 -12.86 -18.45 -9.81
C ASP A 508 -12.08 -18.75 -8.50
N CYS A 509 -12.32 -17.95 -7.47
CA CYS A 509 -11.70 -18.09 -6.15
C CYS A 509 -12.43 -19.13 -5.29
N ALA A 510 -11.83 -19.54 -4.17
CA ALA A 510 -12.55 -20.35 -3.19
C ALA A 510 -13.67 -19.52 -2.52
N PRO A 511 -14.79 -20.15 -2.07
CA PRO A 511 -15.88 -19.44 -1.42
C PRO A 511 -15.46 -18.57 -0.23
N CYS A 512 -14.49 -19.03 0.57
CA CYS A 512 -13.92 -18.28 1.69
C CYS A 512 -13.02 -17.09 1.27
N GLU A 513 -12.40 -17.14 0.09
CA GLU A 513 -11.55 -16.06 -0.45
C GLU A 513 -12.38 -14.92 -1.08
N ALA A 514 -13.62 -15.23 -1.47
CA ALA A 514 -14.52 -14.31 -2.15
C ALA A 514 -14.84 -13.08 -1.27
N PRO A 515 -14.72 -11.83 -1.80
CA PRO A 515 -15.21 -10.65 -1.09
C PRO A 515 -16.74 -10.58 -1.11
N ASP A 516 -17.33 -9.81 -0.21
CA ASP A 516 -18.78 -9.74 -0.03
C ASP A 516 -19.50 -9.24 -1.29
N GLY A 517 -20.67 -9.83 -1.57
CA GLY A 517 -21.42 -9.63 -2.80
C GLY A 517 -20.80 -10.28 -4.05
N HIS A 518 -19.69 -11.00 -3.97
CA HIS A 518 -19.16 -11.79 -5.10
C HIS A 518 -20.20 -12.82 -5.61
N PRO A 519 -20.29 -13.11 -6.93
CA PRO A 519 -21.30 -14.02 -7.50
C PRO A 519 -21.41 -15.40 -6.84
N LEU A 520 -20.30 -15.98 -6.38
CA LEU A 520 -20.32 -17.25 -5.62
C LEU A 520 -21.15 -17.16 -4.32
N LEU A 521 -21.31 -15.97 -3.76
CA LEU A 521 -22.05 -15.67 -2.53
C LEU A 521 -23.50 -15.24 -2.79
N ALA A 522 -23.96 -15.21 -4.05
CA ALA A 522 -25.32 -14.78 -4.41
C ALA A 522 -26.45 -15.66 -3.84
N HIS A 523 -26.10 -16.79 -3.21
CA HIS A 523 -27.01 -17.68 -2.49
C HIS A 523 -27.19 -17.28 -1.01
N LEU A 524 -26.35 -16.40 -0.46
CA LEU A 524 -26.43 -15.94 0.92
C LEU A 524 -27.49 -14.83 1.10
N PRO A 525 -28.12 -14.72 2.29
CA PRO A 525 -28.99 -13.59 2.61
C PRO A 525 -28.29 -12.23 2.46
N ARG A 526 -29.03 -11.20 2.03
CA ARG A 526 -28.49 -9.85 1.75
C ARG A 526 -27.73 -9.20 2.92
N PHE A 527 -28.05 -9.59 4.15
CA PHE A 527 -27.45 -9.06 5.39
C PHE A 527 -26.74 -10.18 6.18
N HIS A 528 -26.19 -11.19 5.49
CA HIS A 528 -25.44 -12.27 6.13
C HIS A 528 -24.01 -11.83 6.43
N GLU A 529 -23.71 -11.63 7.71
CA GLU A 529 -22.36 -11.34 8.20
C GLU A 529 -21.55 -12.62 8.31
N ARG A 530 -20.55 -12.79 7.43
CA ARG A 530 -19.72 -14.01 7.39
C ARG A 530 -18.73 -14.07 8.54
N THR A 531 -18.81 -15.15 9.30
CA THR A 531 -17.89 -15.50 10.39
C THR A 531 -16.47 -15.79 9.89
N PRO A 532 -15.46 -15.84 10.78
CA PRO A 532 -14.10 -16.32 10.43
C PRO A 532 -14.08 -17.75 9.86
N GLY A 533 -15.07 -18.58 10.18
CA GLY A 533 -15.27 -19.92 9.60
C GLY A 533 -15.86 -19.92 8.17
N GLU A 534 -16.26 -18.76 7.64
CA GLU A 534 -16.85 -18.60 6.30
C GLU A 534 -16.04 -17.66 5.38
N MET A 535 -15.15 -16.84 5.94
CA MET A 535 -14.33 -15.88 5.18
C MET A 535 -12.88 -15.83 5.65
N LEU A 536 -11.97 -15.88 4.68
CA LEU A 536 -10.54 -15.65 4.81
C LEU A 536 -10.25 -14.18 5.16
N ARG A 537 -10.15 -13.86 6.45
CA ARG A 537 -9.91 -12.50 6.97
C ARG A 537 -8.42 -12.13 7.02
N GLU A 538 -7.70 -12.33 5.92
CA GLU A 538 -6.26 -12.03 5.81
C GLU A 538 -5.99 -10.57 5.46
N GLU A 539 -6.10 -9.72 6.48
CA GLU A 539 -5.78 -8.28 6.45
C GLU A 539 -4.55 -7.95 7.33
N ALA A 540 -4.02 -6.73 7.21
CA ALA A 540 -2.88 -6.25 7.99
C ALA A 540 -3.30 -5.79 9.40
N TYR A 541 -2.34 -5.52 10.29
CA TYR A 541 -2.64 -5.19 11.69
C TYR A 541 -3.41 -3.87 11.87
N ASP A 542 -4.37 -3.86 12.79
CA ASP A 542 -4.86 -2.65 13.47
C ASP A 542 -5.12 -3.02 14.94
N TRP A 543 -4.09 -2.90 15.77
CA TRP A 543 -4.09 -3.32 17.18
C TRP A 543 -3.41 -2.28 18.06
N ALA A 544 -3.97 -2.04 19.25
CA ALA A 544 -3.34 -1.25 20.30
C ALA A 544 -3.81 -1.70 21.68
N ARG A 545 -2.98 -1.46 22.70
CA ARG A 545 -3.26 -1.75 24.11
C ARG A 545 -2.93 -0.56 25.01
N PRO A 546 -3.51 -0.46 26.21
CA PRO A 546 -3.03 0.47 27.23
C PRO A 546 -1.52 0.34 27.48
N LEU A 547 -0.90 1.45 27.90
CA LEU A 547 0.47 1.43 28.43
C LEU A 547 0.51 0.69 29.77
N THR A 548 1.66 0.11 30.12
CA THR A 548 1.95 -0.30 31.50
C THR A 548 2.50 0.87 32.31
N ASP A 549 2.47 0.78 33.64
CA ASP A 549 3.09 1.79 34.53
C ASP A 549 4.56 2.10 34.17
N GLU A 550 5.34 1.09 33.75
CA GLU A 550 6.73 1.24 33.33
C GLU A 550 6.88 1.96 31.96
N GLU A 551 5.90 1.78 31.08
CA GLU A 551 5.82 2.47 29.79
C GLU A 551 5.32 3.91 29.96
N CYS A 552 4.41 4.16 30.90
CA CYS A 552 3.96 5.49 31.32
C CYS A 552 5.10 6.35 31.91
N MET A 553 6.12 5.71 32.49
CA MET A 553 7.31 6.40 33.01
C MET A 553 8.37 6.71 31.95
N GLN A 554 8.17 6.30 30.68
CA GLN A 554 9.07 6.67 29.58
C GLN A 554 8.75 8.08 29.07
N PRO A 555 9.76 8.87 28.64
CA PRO A 555 9.52 10.19 28.06
C PRO A 555 8.86 10.15 26.67
N TYR A 556 9.14 9.13 25.85
CA TYR A 556 8.77 9.10 24.43
C TYR A 556 7.99 7.84 24.03
N LEU A 557 7.12 8.00 23.02
CA LEU A 557 6.71 6.92 22.12
C LEU A 557 7.41 7.10 20.77
N VAL A 558 8.01 6.04 20.24
CA VAL A 558 8.74 6.05 18.97
C VAL A 558 8.11 5.06 17.99
N GLY A 559 7.75 5.54 16.80
CA GLY A 559 7.22 4.72 15.71
C GLY A 559 8.31 4.26 14.74
N ILE A 560 8.30 2.97 14.41
CA ILE A 560 9.11 2.36 13.35
C ILE A 560 8.23 1.76 12.26
N ASP A 561 8.53 2.05 11.00
CA ASP A 561 7.75 1.55 9.84
C ASP A 561 8.62 0.70 8.91
N VAL A 562 8.09 -0.45 8.48
CA VAL A 562 8.81 -1.43 7.65
C VAL A 562 8.74 -1.03 6.17
N ASN A 563 9.88 -0.60 5.62
CA ASN A 563 10.00 -0.16 4.24
C ASN A 563 9.42 -1.20 3.26
N MET A 564 8.35 -0.81 2.55
CA MET A 564 7.66 -1.61 1.53
C MET A 564 7.26 -3.03 2.01
N ALA A 565 6.66 -3.16 3.19
CA ALA A 565 6.45 -4.47 3.82
C ALA A 565 5.74 -5.50 2.92
N PHE A 566 4.70 -5.11 2.18
CA PHE A 566 4.00 -6.03 1.26
C PHE A 566 4.86 -6.48 0.08
N ALA A 567 5.78 -5.65 -0.43
CA ALA A 567 6.74 -6.07 -1.44
C ALA A 567 7.78 -7.04 -0.85
N ALA A 568 8.32 -6.72 0.33
CA ALA A 568 9.25 -7.58 1.04
C ALA A 568 8.61 -8.93 1.44
N ALA A 569 7.30 -8.95 1.72
CA ALA A 569 6.52 -10.15 1.97
C ALA A 569 6.24 -10.94 0.67
N ALA A 570 6.00 -10.29 -0.46
CA ALA A 570 5.79 -10.94 -1.76
C ALA A 570 7.02 -11.72 -2.28
N ASN A 571 8.23 -11.26 -1.93
CA ASN A 571 9.50 -11.93 -2.21
C ASN A 571 9.52 -13.39 -1.71
N ARG A 572 9.70 -14.36 -2.61
CA ARG A 572 9.66 -15.81 -2.36
C ARG A 572 8.35 -16.27 -1.72
N THR A 573 7.21 -15.72 -2.15
CA THR A 573 5.90 -16.27 -1.80
C THR A 573 5.48 -17.24 -2.89
N VAL A 574 5.47 -18.53 -2.54
CA VAL A 574 4.85 -19.55 -3.39
C VAL A 574 3.34 -19.30 -3.36
N VAL A 575 2.74 -19.13 -4.54
CA VAL A 575 1.31 -18.87 -4.69
C VAL A 575 0.72 -19.73 -5.82
N GLY A 576 -0.59 -19.96 -5.79
CA GLY A 576 -1.26 -20.72 -6.86
C GLY A 576 -1.15 -20.04 -8.22
N LEU A 577 -1.00 -20.83 -9.27
CA LEU A 577 -1.08 -20.40 -10.67
C LEU A 577 -2.44 -20.77 -11.28
N GLY A 578 -2.97 -21.94 -10.92
CA GLY A 578 -4.29 -22.43 -11.32
C GLY A 578 -5.43 -22.18 -10.31
N ALA A 579 -6.56 -22.84 -10.55
CA ALA A 579 -7.77 -22.80 -9.74
C ALA A 579 -7.61 -23.51 -8.37
N PRO A 580 -8.49 -23.21 -7.38
CA PRO A 580 -8.56 -23.96 -6.13
C PRO A 580 -9.00 -25.42 -6.32
N VAL A 581 -8.40 -26.32 -5.55
CA VAL A 581 -8.87 -27.70 -5.36
C VAL A 581 -9.28 -27.89 -3.90
N HIS A 582 -10.54 -28.28 -3.68
CA HIS A 582 -11.09 -28.52 -2.35
C HIS A 582 -10.67 -29.89 -1.83
N VAL A 583 -10.22 -29.96 -0.58
CA VAL A 583 -9.78 -31.18 0.11
C VAL A 583 -10.29 -31.20 1.55
N GLN A 584 -10.71 -32.39 2.02
CA GLN A 584 -11.25 -32.62 3.36
C GLN A 584 -10.22 -33.32 4.24
N ASN A 585 -10.12 -32.89 5.51
CA ASN A 585 -9.16 -33.37 6.52
C ASN A 585 -7.71 -33.54 5.99
N PRO A 586 -7.14 -32.56 5.25
CA PRO A 586 -5.81 -32.71 4.65
C PRO A 586 -4.70 -32.61 5.71
N ALA A 587 -3.61 -33.37 5.51
CA ALA A 587 -2.35 -33.06 6.18
C ALA A 587 -1.85 -31.67 5.73
N PHE A 588 -1.38 -30.85 6.66
CA PHE A 588 -0.84 -29.53 6.34
C PHE A 588 0.55 -29.65 5.70
N ASP A 589 0.73 -29.01 4.54
CA ASP A 589 2.03 -28.84 3.88
C ASP A 589 2.34 -27.34 3.73
N PRO A 590 3.37 -26.79 4.41
CA PRO A 590 3.75 -25.40 4.30
C PRO A 590 4.30 -25.00 2.91
N ALA A 591 4.64 -25.96 2.05
CA ALA A 591 5.07 -25.70 0.67
C ALA A 591 3.91 -25.57 -0.32
N LEU A 592 2.72 -26.10 0.02
CA LEU A 592 1.53 -26.11 -0.84
C LEU A 592 0.63 -24.90 -0.54
N PRO A 593 0.62 -23.85 -1.38
CA PRO A 593 -0.22 -22.68 -1.11
C PRO A 593 -1.71 -23.01 -1.22
N GLY A 594 -2.49 -22.40 -0.35
CA GLY A 594 -3.93 -22.54 -0.24
C GLY A 594 -4.52 -21.76 0.92
N SER A 595 -5.85 -21.81 0.99
CA SER A 595 -6.66 -21.31 2.09
C SER A 595 -7.09 -22.52 2.94
N TRP A 596 -6.88 -22.46 4.26
CA TRP A 596 -7.03 -23.62 5.15
C TRP A 596 -7.97 -23.27 6.31
N LEU A 597 -8.97 -24.12 6.59
CA LEU A 597 -9.81 -24.03 7.77
C LEU A 597 -9.13 -24.78 8.91
N VAL A 598 -8.68 -24.06 9.93
CA VAL A 598 -7.94 -24.63 11.08
C VAL A 598 -8.50 -24.04 12.37
N ASP A 599 -8.60 -24.83 13.42
CA ASP A 599 -8.75 -24.29 14.78
C ASP A 599 -7.38 -23.92 15.35
N LEU A 600 -7.25 -22.67 15.79
CA LEU A 600 -6.06 -22.15 16.48
C LEU A 600 -6.42 -21.53 17.85
N SER A 601 -7.65 -21.75 18.34
CA SER A 601 -8.16 -21.21 19.61
C SER A 601 -7.51 -21.80 20.86
N HIS A 602 -6.70 -22.85 20.71
CA HIS A 602 -5.82 -23.40 21.73
C HIS A 602 -4.49 -22.63 21.88
N VAL A 603 -4.14 -21.77 20.92
CA VAL A 603 -2.85 -21.05 20.93
C VAL A 603 -2.87 -19.93 21.98
N ARG A 604 -1.82 -19.85 22.81
CA ARG A 604 -1.69 -18.86 23.89
C ARG A 604 -0.34 -18.15 23.79
N LEU A 605 -0.38 -16.83 23.57
CA LEU A 605 0.78 -15.94 23.43
C LEU A 605 0.80 -14.92 24.57
N ASP A 606 1.87 -14.12 24.69
CA ASP A 606 1.91 -12.99 25.63
C ASP A 606 0.93 -11.90 25.16
N PRO A 607 -0.03 -11.45 25.98
CA PRO A 607 -1.07 -10.50 25.56
C PRO A 607 -0.55 -9.08 25.26
N ARG A 608 0.74 -8.80 25.49
CA ARG A 608 1.40 -7.57 25.05
C ARG A 608 1.93 -7.65 23.60
N LEU A 609 1.71 -8.77 22.92
CA LEU A 609 1.86 -8.93 21.47
C LEU A 609 0.49 -9.16 20.84
N PRO A 610 0.20 -8.57 19.66
CA PRO A 610 -0.99 -8.93 18.90
C PRO A 610 -0.90 -10.38 18.41
N SER A 611 -2.01 -11.12 18.43
CA SER A 611 -2.16 -12.41 17.74
C SER A 611 -1.70 -12.33 16.28
N PRO A 612 -0.89 -13.27 15.76
CA PRO A 612 -0.54 -13.31 14.34
C PRO A 612 -1.67 -13.89 13.47
N PHE A 613 -2.72 -14.45 14.08
CA PHE A 613 -3.79 -15.18 13.40
C PHE A 613 -4.94 -14.27 12.96
N THR A 614 -5.04 -13.06 13.53
CA THR A 614 -6.13 -12.10 13.27
C THR A 614 -5.57 -10.73 12.84
N PRO A 615 -6.36 -9.88 12.13
CA PRO A 615 -5.95 -8.51 11.80
C PRO A 615 -6.06 -7.54 12.98
N ASP A 616 -7.09 -7.71 13.79
CA ASP A 616 -7.36 -6.96 15.03
C ASP A 616 -6.36 -7.30 16.16
N GLY A 617 -5.62 -8.40 16.04
CA GLY A 617 -4.63 -8.84 17.03
C GLY A 617 -5.22 -9.61 18.21
N GLU A 618 -6.52 -9.91 18.23
CA GLU A 618 -7.14 -10.70 19.30
C GLU A 618 -6.91 -12.22 19.13
N PRO A 619 -6.94 -13.01 20.22
CA PRO A 619 -6.86 -14.47 20.12
C PRO A 619 -8.05 -15.04 19.31
N PRO A 620 -7.83 -16.00 18.39
CA PRO A 620 -8.93 -16.62 17.65
C PRO A 620 -9.83 -17.45 18.59
N GLU A 621 -11.15 -17.30 18.46
CA GLU A 621 -12.14 -17.96 19.33
C GLU A 621 -12.49 -19.40 18.89
N GLY A 622 -12.11 -19.80 17.68
CA GLY A 622 -12.37 -21.15 17.14
C GLY A 622 -11.77 -21.38 15.76
N ALA A 623 -12.37 -22.30 15.00
CA ALA A 623 -11.98 -22.60 13.62
C ALA A 623 -12.20 -21.42 12.67
N ALA A 624 -11.17 -21.05 11.92
CA ALA A 624 -11.21 -19.94 10.96
C ALA A 624 -10.36 -20.22 9.71
N TRP A 625 -10.65 -19.49 8.63
CA TRP A 625 -9.90 -19.55 7.39
C TRP A 625 -8.63 -18.72 7.45
N TYR A 626 -7.50 -19.38 7.19
CA TYR A 626 -6.16 -18.80 7.19
C TYR A 626 -5.44 -19.06 5.87
N ALA A 627 -4.56 -18.14 5.45
CA ALA A 627 -3.63 -18.40 4.37
C ALA A 627 -2.47 -19.26 4.87
N THR A 628 -1.83 -19.99 3.95
CA THR A 628 -0.72 -20.92 4.27
C THR A 628 0.40 -20.32 5.15
N PRO A 629 0.84 -19.06 4.96
CA PRO A 629 1.86 -18.46 5.82
C PRO A 629 1.45 -18.32 7.30
N THR A 630 0.16 -18.08 7.56
CA THR A 630 -0.41 -17.96 8.92
C THR A 630 -0.38 -19.31 9.65
N VAL A 631 -0.82 -20.38 8.96
CA VAL A 631 -0.82 -21.75 9.52
C VAL A 631 0.61 -22.30 9.68
N ALA A 632 1.49 -22.03 8.72
CA ALA A 632 2.91 -22.38 8.82
C ALA A 632 3.60 -21.67 10.00
N TYR A 633 3.14 -20.47 10.38
CA TYR A 633 3.67 -19.76 11.54
C TYR A 633 3.20 -20.34 12.89
N ALA A 634 2.00 -20.93 12.96
CA ALA A 634 1.59 -21.69 14.16
C ALA A 634 2.54 -22.87 14.43
N LEU A 635 2.97 -23.58 13.38
CA LEU A 635 4.01 -24.63 13.47
C LEU A 635 5.37 -24.06 13.86
N GLU A 636 5.80 -22.91 13.31
CA GLU A 636 7.07 -22.26 13.69
C GLU A 636 7.10 -21.84 15.17
N LEU A 637 5.94 -21.42 15.70
CA LEU A 637 5.76 -21.10 17.11
C LEU A 637 5.65 -22.34 18.02
N GLY A 638 5.60 -23.56 17.45
CA GLY A 638 5.60 -24.83 18.18
C GLY A 638 4.22 -25.43 18.48
N TYR A 639 3.14 -24.87 17.93
CA TYR A 639 1.77 -25.38 18.13
C TYR A 639 1.40 -26.43 17.07
N GLN A 640 0.59 -27.41 17.46
CA GLN A 640 0.01 -28.37 16.52
C GLN A 640 -1.08 -27.72 15.68
N VAL A 641 -1.16 -28.08 14.40
CA VAL A 641 -2.20 -27.66 13.45
C VAL A 641 -2.90 -28.89 12.88
N ALA A 642 -4.23 -28.84 12.79
CA ALA A 642 -5.06 -29.89 12.21
C ALA A 642 -6.12 -29.24 11.30
N PRO A 643 -5.87 -29.16 9.98
CA PRO A 643 -6.83 -28.58 9.05
C PRO A 643 -8.08 -29.45 8.91
N LEU A 644 -9.25 -28.84 9.06
CA LEU A 644 -10.54 -29.49 8.86
C LEU A 644 -10.82 -29.67 7.36
N GLU A 645 -10.51 -28.64 6.57
CA GLU A 645 -10.57 -28.64 5.11
C GLU A 645 -9.65 -27.55 4.53
N ALA A 646 -9.37 -27.61 3.23
CA ALA A 646 -8.60 -26.58 2.54
C ALA A 646 -8.97 -26.44 1.06
N TYR A 647 -8.65 -25.27 0.50
CA TYR A 647 -8.66 -24.97 -0.94
C TYR A 647 -7.21 -24.78 -1.40
N VAL A 648 -6.54 -25.89 -1.71
CA VAL A 648 -5.13 -25.95 -2.10
C VAL A 648 -4.91 -25.61 -3.57
N ARG A 649 -3.69 -25.25 -3.95
CA ARG A 649 -3.29 -24.91 -5.32
C ARG A 649 -2.18 -25.84 -5.83
N PRO A 650 -2.52 -26.97 -6.48
CA PRO A 650 -1.53 -27.94 -6.96
C PRO A 650 -0.56 -27.36 -8.00
N GLU A 651 -1.06 -26.49 -8.89
CA GLU A 651 -0.22 -25.64 -9.73
C GLU A 651 0.16 -24.37 -8.97
N HIS A 652 1.45 -24.18 -8.66
CA HIS A 652 1.94 -23.05 -7.88
C HIS A 652 3.38 -22.64 -8.26
N GLY A 653 3.80 -21.45 -7.82
CA GLY A 653 5.17 -20.97 -7.98
C GLY A 653 5.41 -19.56 -7.42
N PRO A 654 6.66 -19.06 -7.46
CA PRO A 654 7.05 -17.74 -6.97
C PRO A 654 6.70 -16.62 -7.97
N TYR A 655 5.41 -16.44 -8.27
CA TYR A 655 4.91 -15.52 -9.30
C TYR A 655 5.33 -14.05 -9.11
N LEU A 656 5.57 -13.62 -7.87
CA LEU A 656 5.86 -12.23 -7.54
C LEU A 656 7.36 -11.90 -7.43
N ASP A 657 8.29 -12.86 -7.62
CA ASP A 657 9.72 -12.64 -7.37
C ASP A 657 10.36 -11.63 -8.34
N ALA A 658 10.00 -11.68 -9.62
CA ALA A 658 10.49 -10.71 -10.62
C ALA A 658 9.86 -9.31 -10.39
N TRP A 659 8.58 -9.28 -10.01
CA TRP A 659 7.83 -8.05 -9.71
C TRP A 659 8.40 -7.35 -8.47
N TYR A 660 8.64 -8.09 -7.39
CA TYR A 660 9.36 -7.62 -6.20
C TYR A 660 10.75 -7.12 -6.57
N THR A 661 11.53 -7.91 -7.31
CA THR A 661 12.90 -7.57 -7.70
C THR A 661 12.96 -6.22 -8.42
N ARG A 662 12.11 -6.02 -9.43
CA ARG A 662 12.08 -4.77 -10.21
C ARG A 662 11.60 -3.58 -9.39
N LEU A 663 10.57 -3.72 -8.54
CA LEU A 663 10.09 -2.62 -7.68
C LEU A 663 11.05 -2.30 -6.52
N ARG A 664 11.75 -3.30 -5.97
CA ARG A 664 12.86 -3.10 -5.03
C ARG A 664 13.96 -2.28 -5.68
N ASP A 665 14.42 -2.67 -6.87
CA ASP A 665 15.54 -2.01 -7.53
C ASP A 665 15.18 -0.59 -7.99
N ALA A 666 13.94 -0.38 -8.45
CA ALA A 666 13.36 0.94 -8.70
C ALA A 666 13.39 1.84 -7.45
N TYR A 667 12.94 1.32 -6.30
CA TYR A 667 12.94 2.03 -5.04
C TYR A 667 14.36 2.32 -4.53
N ILE A 668 15.25 1.32 -4.51
CA ILE A 668 16.65 1.48 -4.04
C ILE A 668 17.40 2.52 -4.88
N ALA A 669 17.27 2.47 -6.21
CA ALA A 669 17.88 3.48 -7.08
C ALA A 669 17.34 4.88 -6.79
N THR A 670 16.03 5.03 -6.56
CA THR A 670 15.43 6.33 -6.25
C THR A 670 15.82 6.86 -4.86
N MET A 671 15.93 5.99 -3.85
CA MET A 671 16.46 6.38 -2.54
C MET A 671 17.94 6.76 -2.62
N ALA A 672 18.75 6.07 -3.45
CA ALA A 672 20.16 6.35 -3.63
C ALA A 672 20.40 7.70 -4.32
N ASP A 673 19.60 8.07 -5.35
CA ASP A 673 19.62 9.41 -5.95
C ASP A 673 19.29 10.49 -4.90
N LEU A 674 18.31 10.22 -4.02
CA LEU A 674 17.94 11.07 -2.89
C LEU A 674 18.96 11.02 -1.73
N GLY A 675 20.15 10.43 -1.93
CA GLY A 675 21.25 10.39 -0.97
C GLY A 675 21.18 9.30 0.10
N VAL A 676 20.15 8.45 0.10
CA VAL A 676 19.93 7.38 1.08
C VAL A 676 20.34 6.02 0.49
N THR A 677 21.59 5.64 0.71
CA THR A 677 22.18 4.44 0.10
C THR A 677 22.09 3.20 0.99
N THR A 678 22.32 2.01 0.40
CA THR A 678 22.46 0.76 1.15
C THR A 678 23.86 0.64 1.74
N GLY A 679 23.96 0.44 3.06
CA GLY A 679 25.23 0.16 3.74
C GLY A 679 25.69 1.24 4.72
N LEU A 680 24.98 2.37 4.79
CA LEU A 680 25.10 3.37 5.85
C LEU A 680 24.98 2.72 7.24
N SER A 681 25.64 3.31 8.24
CA SER A 681 25.38 3.02 9.65
C SER A 681 23.93 3.37 10.02
N PRO A 682 23.40 2.86 11.15
CA PRO A 682 22.07 3.23 11.62
C PRO A 682 21.90 4.74 11.84
N GLU A 683 22.92 5.40 12.40
CA GLU A 683 22.97 6.83 12.68
C GLU A 683 23.07 7.64 11.38
N GLU A 684 23.98 7.25 10.48
CA GLU A 684 24.11 7.84 9.13
C GLU A 684 22.82 7.69 8.33
N PHE A 685 22.12 6.56 8.43
CA PHE A 685 20.84 6.34 7.77
C PHE A 685 19.73 7.22 8.34
N LEU A 686 19.63 7.38 9.67
CA LEU A 686 18.63 8.27 10.28
C LEU A 686 18.88 9.72 9.85
N SER A 687 20.14 10.19 9.89
CA SER A 687 20.51 11.52 9.39
C SER A 687 20.29 11.69 7.89
N ALA A 688 20.60 10.68 7.07
CA ALA A 688 20.36 10.71 5.63
C ALA A 688 18.86 10.66 5.28
N MET A 689 18.02 10.05 6.10
CA MET A 689 16.56 10.04 5.94
C MET A 689 15.91 11.38 6.31
N ASP A 690 16.52 12.19 7.15
CA ASP A 690 16.03 13.54 7.43
C ASP A 690 16.20 14.45 6.20
N GLY A 691 15.19 15.28 5.91
CA GLY A 691 15.12 16.15 4.73
C GLY A 691 15.30 15.45 3.35
N HIS A 692 15.24 14.12 3.26
CA HIS A 692 15.68 13.41 2.04
C HIS A 692 14.87 13.75 0.78
N LYS A 693 13.60 14.13 0.95
CA LYS A 693 12.72 14.51 -0.16
C LYS A 693 13.04 15.88 -0.74
N ASP A 694 13.59 16.78 0.08
CA ASP A 694 13.79 18.19 -0.26
C ASP A 694 15.04 18.39 -1.14
N ARG A 695 15.85 17.33 -1.29
CA ARG A 695 17.06 17.28 -2.14
C ARG A 695 16.74 17.23 -3.63
N ASP A 696 15.66 16.54 -4.00
CA ASP A 696 15.09 16.52 -5.36
C ASP A 696 13.59 16.21 -5.26
N PRO A 697 12.72 17.23 -5.20
CA PRO A 697 11.28 17.06 -5.03
C PRO A 697 10.63 16.19 -6.10
N ASP A 698 11.05 16.30 -7.36
CA ASP A 698 10.56 15.46 -8.47
C ASP A 698 10.84 13.96 -8.22
N LEU A 699 12.05 13.64 -7.73
CA LEU A 699 12.38 12.27 -7.36
C LEU A 699 11.63 11.80 -6.10
N ALA A 700 11.21 12.72 -5.22
CA ALA A 700 10.25 12.39 -4.16
C ALA A 700 8.84 12.05 -4.71
N LEU A 701 8.41 12.66 -5.82
CA LEU A 701 7.18 12.26 -6.54
C LEU A 701 7.34 10.87 -7.16
N VAL A 702 8.48 10.59 -7.81
CA VAL A 702 8.81 9.25 -8.34
C VAL A 702 8.82 8.20 -7.23
N LEU A 703 9.42 8.50 -6.08
CA LEU A 703 9.46 7.63 -4.90
C LEU A 703 8.06 7.33 -4.37
N SER A 704 7.17 8.33 -4.35
CA SER A 704 5.77 8.18 -3.97
C SER A 704 5.02 7.27 -4.93
N ALA A 705 5.15 7.51 -6.24
CA ALA A 705 4.53 6.69 -7.29
C ALA A 705 4.99 5.21 -7.26
N ILE A 706 6.28 4.94 -6.98
CA ILE A 706 6.81 3.57 -6.81
C ILE A 706 6.14 2.87 -5.61
N LYS A 707 6.03 3.55 -4.45
CA LYS A 707 5.36 2.99 -3.26
C LYS A 707 3.87 2.75 -3.48
N ALA A 708 3.18 3.68 -4.12
CA ALA A 708 1.78 3.54 -4.51
C ALA A 708 1.54 2.38 -5.49
N THR A 709 2.51 2.10 -6.37
CA THR A 709 2.46 0.99 -7.33
C THR A 709 2.56 -0.38 -6.63
N VAL A 710 3.31 -0.48 -5.53
CA VAL A 710 3.27 -1.66 -4.64
C VAL A 710 1.91 -1.82 -3.97
N LYS A 711 1.46 -0.81 -3.20
CA LYS A 711 0.22 -0.88 -2.40
C LYS A 711 -0.98 -1.16 -3.31
N GLY A 712 -1.12 -0.36 -4.37
CA GLY A 712 -2.20 -0.46 -5.34
C GLY A 712 -2.15 -1.75 -6.16
N GLY A 713 -0.98 -2.22 -6.57
CA GLY A 713 -0.82 -3.47 -7.33
C GLY A 713 -1.30 -4.69 -6.55
N ILE A 714 -0.94 -4.79 -5.25
CA ILE A 714 -1.39 -5.87 -4.37
C ILE A 714 -2.87 -5.74 -4.01
N GLY A 715 -3.36 -4.52 -3.73
CA GLY A 715 -4.79 -4.28 -3.49
C GLY A 715 -5.67 -4.68 -4.69
N LYS A 716 -5.23 -4.40 -5.91
CA LYS A 716 -5.94 -4.72 -7.16
C LYS A 716 -6.11 -6.22 -7.46
N LEU A 717 -5.41 -7.09 -6.74
CA LEU A 717 -5.62 -8.54 -6.80
C LEU A 717 -6.99 -8.95 -6.22
N ARG A 718 -7.59 -8.14 -5.33
CA ARG A 718 -8.95 -8.33 -4.75
C ARG A 718 -9.83 -7.11 -5.04
N GLU A 719 -9.75 -6.55 -6.26
CA GLU A 719 -10.61 -5.43 -6.67
C GLU A 719 -12.10 -5.81 -6.57
N ARG A 720 -12.84 -5.15 -5.67
CA ARG A 720 -14.30 -5.28 -5.48
C ARG A 720 -15.08 -4.63 -6.64
N GLY A 721 -16.40 -4.87 -6.68
CA GLY A 721 -17.32 -4.08 -7.49
C GLY A 721 -17.28 -2.60 -7.11
N ARG A 722 -17.70 -1.71 -8.02
CA ARG A 722 -17.69 -0.24 -7.82
C ARG A 722 -19.11 0.31 -7.64
N SER A 723 -19.23 1.61 -7.38
CA SER A 723 -20.51 2.33 -7.37
C SER A 723 -21.37 2.00 -8.61
N GLY A 724 -22.66 1.73 -8.40
CA GLY A 724 -23.62 1.34 -9.44
C GLY A 724 -23.70 -0.16 -9.76
N TRP A 725 -22.74 -0.97 -9.33
CA TRP A 725 -22.83 -2.44 -9.42
C TRP A 725 -23.75 -3.04 -8.34
N ARG A 726 -24.31 -4.23 -8.61
CA ARG A 726 -25.26 -4.92 -7.73
C ARG A 726 -24.65 -6.20 -7.14
N PRO A 727 -24.77 -6.45 -5.81
CA PRO A 727 -24.33 -7.71 -5.20
C PRO A 727 -24.87 -8.93 -5.93
N GLY A 728 -23.99 -9.90 -6.20
CA GLY A 728 -24.26 -11.13 -6.95
C GLY A 728 -23.92 -11.06 -8.45
N GLU A 729 -23.78 -9.88 -9.05
CA GLU A 729 -23.43 -9.74 -10.48
C GLU A 729 -21.90 -9.85 -10.71
N ARG A 730 -21.45 -10.37 -11.87
CA ARG A 730 -20.02 -10.33 -12.23
C ARG A 730 -19.59 -8.90 -12.57
N TRP A 731 -18.40 -8.48 -12.11
CA TRP A 731 -17.77 -7.23 -12.53
C TRP A 731 -16.46 -7.48 -13.29
N ALA A 732 -16.08 -6.54 -14.15
CA ALA A 732 -15.00 -6.69 -15.13
C ALA A 732 -13.57 -6.90 -14.56
N ALA A 733 -13.39 -6.96 -13.24
CA ALA A 733 -12.13 -7.40 -12.64
C ALA A 733 -12.04 -8.93 -12.57
N LEU A 734 -13.17 -9.64 -12.40
CA LEU A 734 -13.22 -11.11 -12.28
C LEU A 734 -12.79 -11.84 -13.55
N ASP A 735 -12.73 -11.14 -14.68
CA ASP A 735 -12.31 -11.68 -15.97
C ASP A 735 -10.80 -11.42 -16.24
N ARG A 736 -10.06 -10.85 -15.26
CA ARG A 736 -8.61 -10.67 -15.30
C ARG A 736 -7.88 -11.89 -14.71
N PRO A 737 -6.86 -12.46 -15.39
CA PRO A 737 -5.99 -13.49 -14.77
C PRO A 737 -5.33 -13.04 -13.46
N THR A 738 -5.15 -11.73 -13.29
CA THR A 738 -4.57 -11.09 -12.10
C THR A 738 -5.58 -10.78 -10.99
N TRP A 739 -6.86 -11.14 -11.12
CA TRP A 739 -7.79 -11.09 -9.98
C TRP A 739 -7.67 -12.40 -9.20
N ARG A 740 -7.00 -12.32 -8.07
CA ARG A 740 -6.49 -13.45 -7.27
C ARG A 740 -6.46 -13.07 -5.79
N PRO A 741 -7.60 -13.15 -5.09
CA PRO A 741 -7.69 -12.81 -3.66
C PRO A 741 -6.76 -13.67 -2.79
N ASP A 742 -6.50 -14.92 -3.18
CA ASP A 742 -5.56 -15.82 -2.51
C ASP A 742 -4.10 -15.34 -2.57
N ILE A 743 -3.66 -14.74 -3.69
CA ILE A 743 -2.33 -14.15 -3.80
C ILE A 743 -2.21 -12.94 -2.87
N ARG A 744 -3.25 -12.09 -2.77
CA ARG A 744 -3.28 -10.98 -1.81
C ARG A 744 -3.21 -11.50 -0.37
N ALA A 745 -4.02 -12.49 -0.01
CA ALA A 745 -4.04 -13.09 1.32
C ALA A 745 -2.68 -13.70 1.70
N ALA A 746 -2.02 -14.41 0.78
CA ALA A 746 -0.69 -14.98 0.99
C ALA A 746 0.42 -13.92 1.17
N VAL A 747 0.29 -12.73 0.55
CA VAL A 747 1.22 -11.62 0.76
C VAL A 747 0.98 -10.93 2.11
N ILE A 748 -0.28 -10.68 2.47
CA ILE A 748 -0.63 -9.94 3.69
C ILE A 748 -0.40 -10.79 4.95
N SER A 749 -0.84 -12.06 4.97
CA SER A 749 -0.52 -13.03 6.04
C SER A 749 0.98 -13.08 6.33
N LYS A 750 1.79 -13.24 5.28
CA LYS A 750 3.25 -13.28 5.39
C LYS A 750 3.84 -11.94 5.87
N ALA A 751 3.24 -10.80 5.54
CA ALA A 751 3.64 -9.51 6.11
C ALA A 751 3.35 -9.45 7.63
N ARG A 752 2.13 -9.82 8.06
CA ARG A 752 1.70 -9.85 9.47
C ARG A 752 2.55 -10.81 10.31
N VAL A 753 2.78 -12.03 9.80
CA VAL A 753 3.70 -13.04 10.36
C VAL A 753 5.14 -12.52 10.47
N ASN A 754 5.65 -11.84 9.43
CA ASN A 754 6.98 -11.26 9.46
C ASN A 754 7.09 -10.09 10.47
N MET A 755 6.01 -9.35 10.69
CA MET A 755 5.94 -8.31 11.72
C MET A 755 5.97 -8.93 13.12
N HIS A 756 5.08 -9.90 13.38
CA HIS A 756 5.05 -10.63 14.66
C HIS A 756 6.40 -11.26 15.02
N ARG A 757 7.07 -11.92 14.06
CA ARG A 757 8.38 -12.54 14.29
C ARG A 757 9.43 -11.53 14.78
N LYS A 758 9.43 -10.32 14.23
CA LYS A 758 10.34 -9.23 14.66
C LYS A 758 9.98 -8.68 16.04
N MET A 759 8.68 -8.49 16.32
CA MET A 759 8.20 -8.02 17.62
C MET A 759 8.51 -9.02 18.72
N LEU A 760 8.22 -10.31 18.49
CA LEU A 760 8.54 -11.42 19.39
C LEU A 760 10.06 -11.57 19.62
N ALA A 761 10.88 -11.44 18.57
CA ALA A 761 12.34 -11.47 18.71
C ALA A 761 12.85 -10.30 19.56
N THR A 762 12.31 -9.10 19.33
CA THR A 762 12.67 -7.88 20.08
C THR A 762 12.29 -8.02 21.55
N ALA A 763 11.04 -8.38 21.84
CA ALA A 763 10.56 -8.62 23.21
C ALA A 763 11.37 -9.68 23.96
N ARG A 764 11.74 -10.79 23.30
CA ARG A 764 12.63 -11.82 23.87
C ARG A 764 14.06 -11.34 24.14
N ALA A 765 14.50 -10.24 23.53
CA ALA A 765 15.86 -9.71 23.65
C ALA A 765 15.99 -8.48 24.55
N THR A 766 14.91 -7.70 24.74
CA THR A 766 14.90 -6.45 25.52
C THR A 766 13.88 -6.41 26.66
N GLY A 767 12.89 -7.31 26.67
CA GLY A 767 11.72 -7.22 27.56
C GLY A 767 10.67 -6.20 27.11
N GLN A 768 10.89 -5.44 26.04
CA GLN A 768 9.99 -4.38 25.57
C GLN A 768 8.99 -4.87 24.53
N TYR A 769 7.76 -4.37 24.62
CA TYR A 769 6.62 -4.78 23.81
C TYR A 769 6.07 -3.59 23.00
N PRO A 770 5.47 -3.84 21.82
CA PRO A 770 4.75 -2.79 21.10
C PRO A 770 3.56 -2.33 21.94
N VAL A 771 3.21 -1.04 21.87
CA VAL A 771 2.02 -0.46 22.49
C VAL A 771 0.89 -0.27 21.48
N ALA A 772 1.24 -0.13 20.20
CA ALA A 772 0.35 -0.01 19.06
C ALA A 772 1.01 -0.52 17.78
N VAL A 773 0.24 -1.13 16.89
CA VAL A 773 0.68 -1.65 15.58
C VAL A 773 -0.39 -1.35 14.53
N LEU A 774 0.01 -0.76 13.40
CA LEU A 774 -0.87 -0.46 12.28
C LEU A 774 -0.16 -0.80 10.96
N SER A 775 -0.71 -1.75 10.21
CA SER A 775 -0.14 -2.29 8.97
C SER A 775 1.32 -2.76 9.14
N ASP A 776 2.27 -1.90 8.79
CA ASP A 776 3.72 -2.09 8.80
C ASP A 776 4.46 -1.15 9.79
N CYS A 777 3.72 -0.30 10.50
CA CYS A 777 4.19 0.54 11.60
C CYS A 777 3.97 -0.14 12.96
N ALA A 778 4.95 -0.06 13.86
CA ALA A 778 4.80 -0.38 15.28
C ALA A 778 5.39 0.72 16.16
N VAL A 779 4.72 0.98 17.29
CA VAL A 779 5.11 2.00 18.27
C VAL A 779 5.58 1.32 19.55
N TYR A 780 6.69 1.82 20.10
CA TYR A 780 7.28 1.38 21.36
C TYR A 780 7.47 2.57 22.30
N ALA A 781 7.33 2.35 23.62
CA ALA A 781 7.77 3.32 24.61
C ALA A 781 9.30 3.32 24.71
N SER A 782 9.94 4.49 24.90
CA SER A 782 11.39 4.61 24.85
C SER A 782 11.95 5.73 25.74
N ALA A 783 13.14 5.46 26.28
CA ALA A 783 13.93 6.40 27.07
C ALA A 783 14.50 7.57 26.24
N GLY A 784 14.58 7.43 24.92
CA GLY A 784 15.07 8.45 24.00
C GLY A 784 14.19 8.60 22.74
N PRO A 785 14.40 9.66 21.95
CA PRO A 785 13.47 10.05 20.91
C PRO A 785 13.65 9.31 19.57
N THR A 786 14.55 8.32 19.48
CA THR A 786 14.92 7.66 18.21
C THR A 786 14.72 6.14 18.27
N PRO A 787 14.66 5.45 17.12
CA PRO A 787 14.64 3.98 17.11
C PRO A 787 15.90 3.33 17.70
N LEU A 788 17.02 4.05 17.84
CA LEU A 788 18.24 3.50 18.43
C LEU A 788 18.17 3.40 19.96
N ASP A 789 17.30 4.18 20.60
CA ASP A 789 17.11 4.19 22.05
C ASP A 789 16.34 2.96 22.57
N PHE A 790 15.81 2.12 21.66
CA PHE A 790 15.09 0.89 22.00
C PHE A 790 15.45 -0.34 21.16
N LEU A 791 15.93 -0.18 19.92
CA LEU A 791 16.27 -1.33 19.08
C LEU A 791 17.59 -1.99 19.52
N PRO A 792 17.60 -3.31 19.80
CA PRO A 792 18.78 -4.00 20.32
C PRO A 792 19.90 -4.19 19.28
N TYR A 793 21.07 -3.62 19.57
CA TYR A 793 22.34 -3.88 18.88
C TYR A 793 23.34 -4.61 19.79
N ARG A 794 24.19 -5.45 19.22
CA ARG A 794 25.37 -6.08 19.87
C ARG A 794 26.53 -6.05 18.90
N ASP A 795 27.72 -5.60 19.34
CA ASP A 795 28.92 -5.43 18.50
C ASP A 795 28.67 -4.65 17.19
N GLY A 796 27.86 -3.59 17.27
CA GLY A 796 27.43 -2.78 16.11
C GLY A 796 26.46 -3.47 15.15
N LYS A 797 25.93 -4.65 15.49
CA LYS A 797 25.01 -5.44 14.63
C LYS A 797 23.61 -5.49 15.25
N PRO A 798 22.54 -5.32 14.45
CA PRO A 798 21.17 -5.45 14.93
C PRO A 798 20.84 -6.90 15.29
N LEU A 799 19.89 -7.09 16.20
CA LEU A 799 19.40 -8.40 16.64
C LEU A 799 18.98 -9.30 15.45
N PRO A 800 19.53 -10.52 15.33
CA PRO A 800 19.09 -11.50 14.33
C PRO A 800 17.58 -11.82 14.45
N GLY A 801 16.84 -11.65 13.35
CA GLY A 801 15.39 -11.87 13.31
C GLY A 801 14.52 -10.73 13.87
N GLY A 802 15.12 -9.77 14.58
CA GLY A 802 14.43 -8.56 15.05
C GLY A 802 14.26 -7.50 13.97
N PHE A 803 13.84 -6.30 14.38
CA PHE A 803 13.89 -5.12 13.52
C PHE A 803 15.34 -4.70 13.23
N ARG A 804 15.57 -4.15 12.04
CA ARG A 804 16.85 -3.60 11.59
C ARG A 804 16.62 -2.27 10.91
N ILE A 805 17.33 -1.24 11.32
CA ILE A 805 17.32 0.06 10.66
C ILE A 805 17.99 -0.04 9.27
N GLY A 806 17.42 0.64 8.28
CA GLY A 806 18.01 0.81 6.96
C GLY A 806 17.00 0.94 5.83
N VAL A 807 17.48 1.31 4.64
CA VAL A 807 16.65 1.62 3.48
C VAL A 807 15.94 0.39 2.89
N SER A 808 16.58 -0.78 2.90
CA SER A 808 16.13 -1.92 2.08
C SER A 808 14.74 -2.44 2.46
N PRO A 809 13.91 -2.89 1.48
CA PRO A 809 12.60 -3.46 1.78
C PRO A 809 12.64 -4.56 2.85
N GLY A 810 11.78 -4.44 3.85
CA GLY A 810 11.77 -5.31 5.04
C GLY A 810 12.64 -4.84 6.21
N MET A 811 13.52 -3.85 6.03
CA MET A 811 14.14 -3.07 7.12
C MET A 811 13.17 -1.95 7.59
N VAL A 812 13.49 -1.28 8.69
CA VAL A 812 12.69 -0.16 9.23
C VAL A 812 13.35 1.19 9.06
N LYS A 813 12.50 2.21 8.96
CA LYS A 813 12.82 3.63 9.19
C LYS A 813 12.18 4.11 10.49
N HIS A 814 12.65 5.24 10.99
CA HIS A 814 11.88 6.08 11.90
C HIS A 814 10.63 6.60 11.17
N GLU A 815 9.47 6.55 11.82
CA GLU A 815 8.22 7.05 11.24
C GLU A 815 7.69 8.31 11.95
N GLY A 816 7.97 8.44 13.24
CA GLY A 816 7.68 9.61 14.07
C GLY A 816 8.00 9.35 15.55
N THR A 817 8.06 10.42 16.35
CA THR A 817 8.23 10.35 17.81
C THR A 817 7.33 11.39 18.45
N GLN A 818 6.66 11.01 19.53
CA GLN A 818 5.83 11.87 20.37
C GLN A 818 6.16 11.65 21.85
N SER A 819 5.66 12.47 22.76
CA SER A 819 5.77 12.19 24.19
C SER A 819 4.74 11.16 24.64
N VAL A 820 4.98 10.48 25.76
CA VAL A 820 3.96 9.65 26.41
C VAL A 820 2.77 10.50 26.89
N LEU A 821 3.01 11.72 27.37
CA LEU A 821 1.95 12.66 27.76
C LEU A 821 1.01 13.03 26.60
N TRP A 822 1.52 13.12 25.37
CA TRP A 822 0.68 13.29 24.17
C TRP A 822 -0.22 12.08 23.94
N ALA A 823 0.31 10.86 24.10
CA ALA A 823 -0.44 9.63 23.85
C ALA A 823 -1.58 9.42 24.86
N GLU A 824 -1.30 9.63 26.15
CA GLU A 824 -2.30 9.45 27.19
C GLU A 824 -3.35 10.59 27.19
N GLY A 825 -2.96 11.83 26.83
CA GLY A 825 -3.93 12.90 26.59
C GLY A 825 -4.88 12.62 25.41
N LEU A 826 -4.38 12.00 24.33
CA LEU A 826 -5.24 11.54 23.23
C LEU A 826 -6.18 10.40 23.64
N ARG A 827 -5.78 9.54 24.59
CA ARG A 827 -6.62 8.46 25.13
C ARG A 827 -7.65 8.96 26.12
N GLU A 828 -7.34 9.97 26.92
CA GLU A 828 -8.33 10.64 27.78
C GLU A 828 -9.45 11.29 26.94
N GLU A 829 -9.13 11.84 25.75
CA GLU A 829 -10.16 12.42 24.87
C GLU A 829 -10.90 11.39 23.98
N HIS A 830 -10.25 10.31 23.54
CA HIS A 830 -10.80 9.39 22.51
C HIS A 830 -10.90 7.91 22.90
N GLY A 831 -10.44 7.53 24.09
CA GLY A 831 -10.47 6.16 24.62
C GLY A 831 -9.20 5.35 24.40
N ASP A 832 -8.92 4.43 25.33
CA ASP A 832 -7.67 3.66 25.43
C ASP A 832 -7.31 2.86 24.16
N HIS A 833 -8.34 2.41 23.43
CA HIS A 833 -8.23 1.63 22.18
C HIS A 833 -7.78 2.47 20.97
N LEU A 834 -7.54 3.78 21.11
CA LEU A 834 -7.00 4.61 20.03
C LEU A 834 -5.65 4.06 19.54
N ASN A 835 -5.60 3.65 18.27
CA ASN A 835 -4.35 3.16 17.67
C ASN A 835 -3.40 4.34 17.36
N LEU A 836 -2.53 4.65 18.33
CA LEU A 836 -1.53 5.71 18.29
C LEU A 836 -0.59 5.65 17.07
N ALA A 837 -0.39 4.48 16.47
CA ALA A 837 0.42 4.33 15.26
C ALA A 837 -0.17 5.07 14.04
N ARG A 838 -1.48 5.39 14.05
CA ARG A 838 -2.14 6.24 13.05
C ARG A 838 -1.62 7.69 13.07
N TYR A 839 -1.17 8.18 14.24
CA TYR A 839 -0.86 9.61 14.47
C TYR A 839 0.59 9.89 14.87
N ILE A 840 1.38 8.86 15.18
CA ILE A 840 2.77 8.97 15.68
C ILE A 840 3.67 9.84 14.78
N LYS A 841 3.41 9.83 13.46
CA LYS A 841 4.12 10.62 12.43
C LYS A 841 3.90 12.13 12.56
N SER A 842 2.65 12.54 12.74
CA SER A 842 2.22 13.94 12.65
C SER A 842 2.11 14.61 14.01
N GLY A 843 1.83 13.83 15.06
CA GLY A 843 1.37 14.34 16.36
C GLY A 843 -0.05 14.89 16.32
N LEU A 844 -0.73 14.82 15.16
CA LEU A 844 -2.01 15.46 14.89
C LEU A 844 -3.08 14.42 14.55
N LEU A 845 -4.23 14.53 15.22
CA LEU A 845 -5.47 13.92 14.78
C LEU A 845 -5.95 14.59 13.49
N THR A 846 -5.52 14.07 12.35
CA THR A 846 -6.33 14.20 11.13
C THR A 846 -7.65 13.47 11.36
N ALA A 847 -8.77 14.09 10.96
CA ALA A 847 -10.07 13.43 10.98
C ALA A 847 -9.97 12.07 10.26
N PRO A 848 -10.69 11.03 10.72
CA PRO A 848 -10.51 9.67 10.22
C PRO A 848 -10.67 9.61 8.71
N ASP A 849 -9.66 9.05 8.03
CA ASP A 849 -9.70 8.83 6.58
C ASP A 849 -10.97 8.05 6.21
N ALA A 850 -11.77 8.63 5.32
CA ALA A 850 -12.92 7.94 4.75
C ALA A 850 -12.42 6.71 3.97
N GLU A 851 -13.06 5.56 4.23
CA GLU A 851 -12.56 4.20 3.98
C GLU A 851 -11.97 3.94 2.57
N GLU A 852 -10.86 3.19 2.50
CA GLU A 852 -10.19 2.73 1.26
C GLU A 852 -10.82 1.50 0.57
#